data_AF-A0A960XVF7-F1
#
_entry.id   AF-A0A960XVF7-F1
#
_cell.length_a   1.000
_cell.length_b   1.000
_cell.length_c   1.000
_cell.angle_alpha   90.00
_cell.angle_beta   90.00
_cell.angle_gamma   90.00
#
_symmetry.space_group_name_H-M   'P 1'
#
loop_
_entity.id
_entity.type
_entity.pdbx_description
1 polymer ?
#
loop_
_entity_poly.entity_id
_entity_poly.type
_entity_poly.pdbx_seq_one_letter_code
_entity_poly.pdbx_strand_id
1 'polypeptide(L)'
;MAEKDSNTSHDAEGGGSTHAPWQREFFKNVEGFMRYGVSEEKAKEILTKFLKLSVSTPLPDVTKTFQDPDLLDEVGVHTRQDPVLRDFMVEFLTPLMRNFTFEGSENVQYITPLLGKFPVTLISNHMSHLDAPAIYNMLYNEGGEARNIANQLVFIAGRLAFEPDFARLALYMFDTLLVCSKLDMSDNPGLADLMTRINMRAFRQSQQLQKEGRILSIFPEGTRSRTGRLISFVDTVYHYVANKIIIPVTLEGTDNILPTSSFLFNAANGKMALGRPILVGKLPPKLMEQLPDFVDRLDVPETADKKQYIIDNLATIVGQNLHKHRHGTYRNLYLADDPRNKENRLISRSVKPDQRVVVIGHSPYGTAIASVLANKNADILIYTDDAEKAEEYNARRVDGQHFPLFKLPPNISFTSNPVDVEQGTLFVQAARPWELDRYYSRLKLYLQKNDAPVVSVVKGFTGSEKGLILDDLSNEYDIHPDRHVVMAGANYPEQIMERKISGYEMAANRPDLVAELTQLFSTAYVFVRPALNAADVRGVQLGGALKNIYALATGLLDGYYESSLGGNCDNSLFHVSNRFFREMTAIGTAMGGKAETFSGLSGLTDLMLACFGADARDRQYAHDFVNGKAEKDHKSNGVFGVRSLPNLINLNPDDYPVAFAVHAVMVKGMEGEHVLESIMYSLRKF
;
A
#
# COMPACT_ATOMS: atom_id res chain seq x y z
N MET A 1 -16.00 21.38 -2.56
CA MET A 1 -15.19 22.61 -2.42
C MET A 1 -15.66 23.60 -3.47
N ALA A 2 -16.67 24.39 -3.13
CA ALA A 2 -17.12 25.53 -3.93
C ALA A 2 -17.79 26.50 -2.98
N GLU A 3 -17.01 27.39 -2.38
CA GLU A 3 -17.56 28.65 -1.86
C GLU A 3 -16.46 29.70 -1.83
N LYS A 4 -16.86 30.92 -2.23
CA LYS A 4 -16.16 32.21 -2.15
C LYS A 4 -14.99 32.43 -3.12
N ASP A 5 -15.28 33.19 -4.17
CA ASP A 5 -14.77 34.56 -4.22
C ASP A 5 -15.58 35.42 -5.19
N SER A 6 -16.34 36.34 -4.61
CA SER A 6 -17.01 37.45 -5.28
C SER A 6 -16.23 38.72 -4.98
N ASN A 7 -15.33 39.12 -5.89
CA ASN A 7 -14.98 40.51 -6.21
C ASN A 7 -13.69 40.55 -7.03
N THR A 8 -13.78 40.99 -8.27
CA THR A 8 -13.04 42.14 -8.81
C THR A 8 -13.48 42.39 -10.25
N SER A 9 -13.93 43.61 -10.52
CA SER A 9 -14.28 44.14 -11.83
C SER A 9 -13.13 44.95 -12.45
N HIS A 10 -13.20 45.05 -13.78
CA HIS A 10 -12.58 45.99 -14.72
C HIS A 10 -11.32 45.56 -15.50
N ASP A 11 -11.61 45.16 -16.75
CA ASP A 11 -11.16 45.74 -18.04
C ASP A 11 -9.67 45.69 -18.41
N ALA A 12 -9.24 45.41 -19.65
CA ALA A 12 -9.86 44.96 -20.89
C ALA A 12 -8.70 44.62 -21.86
N GLU A 13 -8.87 43.62 -22.72
CA GLU A 13 -8.57 43.67 -24.18
C GLU A 13 -8.61 42.27 -24.82
N GLY A 14 -9.50 42.11 -25.82
CA GLY A 14 -9.24 41.27 -27.01
C GLY A 14 -9.67 39.79 -27.00
N GLY A 15 -10.90 39.51 -27.49
CA GLY A 15 -11.27 38.21 -28.07
C GLY A 15 -12.30 37.41 -27.26
N GLY A 16 -13.56 37.49 -27.70
CA GLY A 16 -14.73 36.93 -27.01
C GLY A 16 -14.63 35.44 -26.66
N SER A 17 -14.70 35.15 -25.36
CA SER A 17 -15.31 33.92 -24.86
C SER A 17 -16.06 34.25 -23.58
N THR A 18 -17.38 34.07 -23.59
CA THR A 18 -18.31 34.26 -22.45
C THR A 18 -18.18 33.17 -21.38
N HIS A 19 -17.05 32.48 -21.33
CA HIS A 19 -16.84 31.29 -20.52
C HIS A 19 -15.99 31.58 -19.28
N ALA A 20 -16.46 31.11 -18.12
CA ALA A 20 -15.71 31.15 -16.88
C ALA A 20 -14.35 30.42 -17.04
N PRO A 21 -13.30 30.74 -16.25
CA PRO A 21 -11.98 30.11 -16.39
C PRO A 21 -12.00 28.57 -16.41
N TRP A 22 -12.83 27.94 -15.57
CA TRP A 22 -13.00 26.49 -15.54
C TRP A 22 -13.69 25.93 -16.80
N GLN A 23 -14.59 26.68 -17.43
CA GLN A 23 -15.24 26.27 -18.68
C GLN A 23 -14.24 26.30 -19.83
N ARG A 24 -13.37 27.31 -19.87
CA ARG A 24 -12.26 27.36 -20.83
C ARG A 24 -11.32 26.16 -20.66
N GLU A 25 -11.02 25.79 -19.42
CA GLU A 25 -10.26 24.58 -19.13
C GLU A 25 -11.00 23.31 -19.60
N PHE A 26 -12.29 23.17 -19.29
CA PHE A 26 -13.10 22.04 -19.71
C PHE A 26 -13.19 21.88 -21.24
N PHE A 27 -13.29 22.97 -22.01
CA PHE A 27 -13.34 22.90 -23.47
C PHE A 27 -11.99 22.52 -24.12
N LYS A 28 -10.87 22.49 -23.38
CA LYS A 28 -9.63 21.87 -23.90
C LYS A 28 -9.81 20.38 -24.20
N ASN A 29 -10.84 19.74 -23.65
CA ASN A 29 -11.21 18.37 -23.98
C ASN A 29 -11.59 18.16 -25.45
N VAL A 30 -11.93 19.21 -26.20
CA VAL A 30 -12.19 19.12 -27.65
C VAL A 30 -11.01 18.46 -28.37
N GLU A 31 -9.78 18.86 -28.05
CA GLU A 31 -8.57 18.26 -28.64
C GLU A 31 -8.46 16.77 -28.32
N GLY A 32 -8.86 16.37 -27.10
CA GLY A 32 -8.88 14.98 -26.67
C GLY A 32 -9.84 14.14 -27.52
N PHE A 33 -11.07 14.60 -27.71
CA PHE A 33 -12.07 13.93 -28.56
C PHE A 33 -11.65 13.90 -30.03
N MET A 34 -11.00 14.96 -30.53
CA MET A 34 -10.48 15.01 -31.91
C MET A 34 -9.39 13.97 -32.16
N ARG A 35 -8.49 13.73 -31.19
CA ARG A 35 -7.49 12.65 -31.28
C ARG A 35 -8.12 11.26 -31.45
N TYR A 36 -9.39 11.10 -31.07
CA TYR A 36 -10.16 9.85 -31.23
C TYR A 36 -11.05 9.80 -32.46
N GLY A 37 -10.89 10.76 -33.38
CA GLY A 37 -11.61 10.78 -34.66
C GLY A 37 -13.00 11.40 -34.60
N VAL A 38 -13.33 12.13 -33.52
CA VAL A 38 -14.55 12.95 -33.45
C VAL A 38 -14.26 14.31 -34.10
N SER A 39 -15.16 14.81 -34.95
CA SER A 39 -14.97 16.14 -35.53
C SER A 39 -15.01 17.21 -34.43
N GLU A 40 -14.32 18.33 -34.64
CA GLU A 40 -14.28 19.44 -33.67
C GLU A 40 -15.70 19.94 -33.32
N GLU A 41 -16.56 20.08 -34.33
CA GLU A 41 -17.96 20.48 -34.17
C GLU A 41 -18.74 19.50 -33.27
N LYS A 42 -18.60 18.20 -33.55
CA LYS A 42 -19.28 17.16 -32.77
C LYS A 42 -18.73 17.07 -31.34
N ALA A 43 -17.42 17.24 -31.15
CA ALA A 43 -16.81 17.28 -29.83
C ALA A 43 -17.34 18.47 -29.00
N LYS A 44 -17.43 19.66 -29.60
CA LYS A 44 -18.03 20.85 -28.98
C LYS A 44 -19.50 20.63 -28.64
N GLU A 45 -20.27 19.99 -29.52
CA GLU A 45 -21.67 19.63 -29.29
C GLU A 45 -21.81 18.71 -28.07
N ILE A 46 -21.05 17.60 -28.04
CA ILE A 46 -21.07 16.61 -26.95
C ILE A 46 -20.69 17.26 -25.61
N LEU A 47 -19.61 18.05 -25.57
CA LEU A 47 -19.13 18.72 -24.35
C LEU A 47 -20.12 19.79 -23.86
N THR A 48 -20.75 20.54 -24.77
CA THR A 48 -21.79 21.51 -24.42
C THR A 48 -23.02 20.81 -23.85
N LYS A 49 -23.43 19.69 -24.47
CA LYS A 49 -24.55 18.87 -24.00
C LYS A 49 -24.23 18.27 -22.63
N PHE A 50 -22.99 17.83 -22.40
CA PHE A 50 -22.52 17.35 -21.10
C PHE A 50 -22.72 18.41 -20.02
N LEU A 51 -22.22 19.65 -20.21
CA LEU A 51 -22.36 20.72 -19.23
C LEU A 51 -23.83 21.08 -18.93
N LYS A 52 -24.69 21.07 -19.96
CA LYS A 52 -26.12 21.32 -19.77
C LYS A 52 -26.77 20.23 -18.94
N LEU A 53 -26.54 18.97 -19.30
CA LEU A 53 -27.13 17.81 -18.63
C LEU A 53 -26.57 17.64 -17.22
N SER A 54 -25.28 17.93 -17.00
CA SER A 54 -24.65 17.80 -15.69
C SER A 54 -25.32 18.73 -14.67
N VAL A 55 -25.72 19.94 -15.09
CA VAL A 55 -26.47 20.90 -14.25
C VAL A 55 -27.95 20.54 -14.12
N SER A 56 -28.60 20.10 -15.21
CA SER A 56 -30.05 19.86 -15.20
C SER A 56 -30.47 18.51 -14.62
N THR A 57 -29.55 17.54 -14.52
CA THR A 57 -29.85 16.21 -13.98
C THR A 57 -30.12 16.31 -12.49
N PRO A 58 -31.32 15.94 -12.01
CA PRO A 58 -31.70 16.09 -10.61
C PRO A 58 -30.90 15.13 -9.72
N LEU A 59 -30.81 15.46 -8.43
CA LEU A 59 -30.43 14.48 -7.44
C LEU A 59 -31.52 13.40 -7.33
N PRO A 60 -31.16 12.14 -7.04
CA PRO A 60 -32.14 11.08 -6.83
C PRO A 60 -33.12 11.42 -5.71
N ASP A 61 -34.38 10.99 -5.85
CA ASP A 61 -35.41 11.29 -4.85
C ASP A 61 -35.07 10.78 -3.45
N VAL A 62 -34.33 9.66 -3.35
CA VAL A 62 -33.84 9.14 -2.06
C VAL A 62 -32.98 10.14 -1.29
N THR A 63 -32.30 11.10 -1.95
CA THR A 63 -31.52 12.11 -1.22
C THR A 63 -32.40 13.11 -0.46
N LYS A 64 -33.67 13.25 -0.83
CA LYS A 64 -34.65 14.07 -0.09
C LYS A 64 -34.89 13.51 1.31
N THR A 65 -34.69 12.20 1.52
CA THR A 65 -34.88 11.56 2.82
C THR A 65 -33.92 12.07 3.89
N PHE A 66 -32.75 12.61 3.51
CA PHE A 66 -31.81 13.21 4.45
C PHE A 66 -32.29 14.56 5.01
N GLN A 67 -33.26 15.19 4.34
CA GLN A 67 -33.94 16.40 4.83
C GLN A 67 -35.26 16.04 5.54
N ASP A 68 -35.97 15.03 5.02
CA ASP A 68 -37.22 14.53 5.56
C ASP A 68 -37.23 12.99 5.61
N PRO A 69 -36.88 12.37 6.76
CA PRO A 69 -36.78 10.92 6.92
C PRO A 69 -38.06 10.14 6.63
N ASP A 70 -39.24 10.77 6.68
CA ASP A 70 -40.53 10.11 6.48
C ASP A 70 -40.79 9.79 5.00
N LEU A 71 -40.10 10.47 4.08
CA LEU A 71 -40.19 10.21 2.64
C LEU A 71 -39.61 8.85 2.22
N LEU A 72 -38.83 8.18 3.07
CA LEU A 72 -38.14 6.94 2.70
C LEU A 72 -39.10 5.84 2.23
N ASP A 73 -40.30 5.80 2.80
CA ASP A 73 -41.31 4.82 2.41
C ASP A 73 -41.91 5.07 1.03
N GLU A 74 -42.02 6.34 0.64
CA GLU A 74 -42.55 6.78 -0.66
C GLU A 74 -41.50 6.65 -1.77
N VAL A 75 -40.30 7.22 -1.57
CA VAL A 75 -39.29 7.33 -2.63
C VAL A 75 -38.40 6.09 -2.76
N GLY A 76 -38.28 5.30 -1.69
CA GLY A 76 -37.42 4.11 -1.65
C GLY A 76 -35.92 4.45 -1.76
N VAL A 77 -35.13 3.47 -2.22
CA VAL A 77 -33.65 3.59 -2.33
C VAL A 77 -33.11 3.24 -3.71
N HIS A 78 -33.99 2.97 -4.67
CA HIS A 78 -33.66 2.56 -6.02
C HIS A 78 -33.90 3.71 -6.99
N THR A 79 -32.84 4.11 -7.67
CA THR A 79 -32.90 5.05 -8.79
C THR A 79 -32.82 4.25 -10.07
N ARG A 80 -33.80 4.42 -10.95
CA ARG A 80 -33.82 3.75 -12.25
C ARG A 80 -32.95 4.51 -13.24
N GLN A 81 -32.36 3.77 -14.18
CA GLN A 81 -31.69 4.38 -15.32
C GLN A 81 -32.63 5.29 -16.11
N ASP A 82 -32.07 6.33 -16.72
CA ASP A 82 -32.75 7.16 -17.71
C ASP A 82 -32.21 6.82 -19.10
N PRO A 83 -33.01 6.25 -20.02
CA PRO A 83 -32.54 5.87 -21.35
C PRO A 83 -31.90 7.01 -22.16
N VAL A 84 -32.41 8.24 -22.01
CA VAL A 84 -31.90 9.41 -22.75
C VAL A 84 -30.54 9.83 -22.20
N LEU A 85 -30.40 9.88 -20.87
CA LEU A 85 -29.11 10.19 -20.23
C LEU A 85 -28.09 9.06 -20.45
N ARG A 86 -28.53 7.80 -20.39
CA ARG A 86 -27.72 6.63 -20.72
C ARG A 86 -27.16 6.72 -22.13
N ASP A 87 -28.02 6.90 -23.14
CA ASP A 87 -27.58 6.90 -24.54
C ASP A 87 -26.61 8.05 -24.80
N PHE A 88 -26.85 9.21 -24.19
CA PHE A 88 -25.90 10.32 -24.23
C PHE A 88 -24.56 9.97 -23.57
N MET A 89 -24.56 9.36 -22.39
CA MET A 89 -23.31 9.02 -21.70
C MET A 89 -22.53 7.92 -22.41
N VAL A 90 -23.21 6.97 -23.07
CA VAL A 90 -22.56 6.00 -23.98
C VAL A 90 -21.91 6.75 -25.16
N GLU A 91 -22.61 7.68 -25.80
CA GLU A 91 -22.06 8.55 -26.87
C GLU A 91 -20.84 9.34 -26.36
N PHE A 92 -20.90 9.87 -25.14
CA PHE A 92 -19.84 10.65 -24.51
C PHE A 92 -18.59 9.82 -24.19
N LEU A 93 -18.76 8.62 -23.62
CA LEU A 93 -17.65 7.78 -23.14
C LEU A 93 -17.00 6.95 -24.25
N THR A 94 -17.75 6.58 -25.28
CA THR A 94 -17.24 5.72 -26.37
C THR A 94 -15.96 6.24 -27.02
N PRO A 95 -15.83 7.53 -27.38
CA PRO A 95 -14.58 8.08 -27.90
C PRO A 95 -13.41 7.98 -26.90
N LEU A 96 -13.66 8.29 -25.63
CA LEU A 96 -12.65 8.27 -24.56
C LEU A 96 -12.13 6.87 -24.25
N MET A 97 -12.97 5.86 -24.49
CA MET A 97 -12.68 4.45 -24.24
C MET A 97 -12.31 3.67 -25.51
N ARG A 98 -12.07 4.34 -26.64
CA ARG A 98 -11.83 3.68 -27.93
C ARG A 98 -10.65 2.70 -27.91
N ASN A 99 -9.64 2.96 -27.07
CA ASN A 99 -8.47 2.10 -26.92
C ASN A 99 -8.58 1.12 -25.75
N PHE A 100 -9.79 0.90 -25.22
CA PHE A 100 -10.01 -0.12 -24.19
C PHE A 100 -10.23 -1.47 -24.84
N THR A 101 -9.64 -2.50 -24.25
CA THR A 101 -9.79 -3.90 -24.69
C THR A 101 -10.72 -4.66 -23.77
N PHE A 102 -11.60 -5.49 -24.33
CA PHE A 102 -12.47 -6.37 -23.58
C PHE A 102 -11.94 -7.81 -23.66
N GLU A 103 -11.25 -8.24 -22.61
CA GLU A 103 -10.79 -9.63 -22.47
C GLU A 103 -11.84 -10.49 -21.74
N GLY A 104 -11.95 -11.76 -22.12
CA GLY A 104 -12.94 -12.66 -21.55
C GLY A 104 -14.36 -12.37 -22.03
N SER A 105 -14.55 -11.72 -23.18
CA SER A 105 -15.88 -11.43 -23.73
C SER A 105 -16.65 -12.71 -24.05
N GLU A 106 -15.95 -13.82 -24.34
CA GLU A 106 -16.53 -15.15 -24.47
C GLU A 106 -17.21 -15.65 -23.19
N ASN A 107 -16.88 -15.10 -22.01
CA ASN A 107 -17.51 -15.50 -20.75
C ASN A 107 -18.93 -14.93 -20.57
N VAL A 108 -19.34 -13.98 -21.42
CA VAL A 108 -20.71 -13.44 -21.46
C VAL A 108 -21.75 -14.57 -21.59
N GLN A 109 -21.46 -15.59 -22.40
CA GLN A 109 -22.37 -16.73 -22.66
C GLN A 109 -22.71 -17.53 -21.40
N TYR A 110 -21.87 -17.47 -20.36
CA TYR A 110 -22.08 -18.19 -19.10
C TYR A 110 -22.97 -17.42 -18.12
N ILE A 111 -23.20 -16.12 -18.34
CA ILE A 111 -23.95 -15.26 -17.43
C ILE A 111 -25.44 -15.30 -17.75
N THR A 112 -25.83 -15.13 -19.01
CA THR A 112 -27.23 -15.10 -19.45
C THR A 112 -28.07 -16.28 -18.89
N PRO A 113 -27.60 -17.54 -18.92
CA PRO A 113 -28.38 -18.68 -18.41
C PRO A 113 -28.69 -18.65 -16.90
N LEU A 114 -27.95 -17.85 -16.13
CA LEU A 114 -28.05 -17.77 -14.68
C LEU A 114 -29.11 -16.75 -14.22
N LEU A 115 -29.38 -15.74 -15.03
CA LEU A 115 -30.24 -14.61 -14.66
C LEU A 115 -31.68 -15.06 -14.41
N GLY A 116 -32.26 -14.59 -13.30
CA GLY A 116 -33.62 -14.93 -12.87
C GLY A 116 -33.75 -16.30 -12.21
N LYS A 117 -32.74 -17.17 -12.31
CA LYS A 117 -32.68 -18.48 -11.64
C LYS A 117 -31.81 -18.44 -10.39
N PHE A 118 -30.70 -17.72 -10.46
CA PHE A 118 -29.71 -17.63 -9.39
C PHE A 118 -29.48 -16.17 -9.00
N PRO A 119 -29.16 -15.88 -7.72
CA PRO A 119 -28.71 -14.57 -7.33
C PRO A 119 -27.29 -14.33 -7.87
N VAL A 120 -27.15 -13.32 -8.74
CA VAL A 120 -25.87 -12.98 -9.39
C VAL A 120 -25.37 -11.61 -8.93
N THR A 121 -24.11 -11.54 -8.51
CA THR A 121 -23.42 -10.30 -8.13
C THR A 121 -22.15 -10.14 -8.97
N LEU A 122 -21.98 -8.98 -9.61
CA LEU A 122 -20.74 -8.56 -10.24
C LEU A 122 -19.87 -7.83 -9.22
N ILE A 123 -18.60 -8.21 -9.14
CA ILE A 123 -17.62 -7.55 -8.27
C ILE A 123 -16.48 -6.98 -9.12
N SER A 124 -16.03 -5.78 -8.82
CA SER A 124 -14.91 -5.16 -9.54
C SER A 124 -14.00 -4.36 -8.61
N ASN A 125 -12.72 -4.24 -8.97
CA ASN A 125 -11.85 -3.24 -8.37
C ASN A 125 -12.37 -1.82 -8.67
N HIS A 126 -12.01 -0.87 -7.81
CA HIS A 126 -12.44 0.53 -7.92
C HIS A 126 -11.22 1.43 -8.06
N MET A 127 -11.03 2.04 -9.23
CA MET A 127 -9.91 2.90 -9.62
C MET A 127 -10.29 4.36 -9.87
N SER A 128 -11.54 4.68 -10.21
CA SER A 128 -11.99 6.05 -10.40
C SER A 128 -13.53 6.19 -10.39
N HIS A 129 -14.04 7.41 -10.54
CA HIS A 129 -15.48 7.65 -10.72
C HIS A 129 -16.02 7.14 -12.07
N LEU A 130 -15.14 6.69 -12.98
CA LEU A 130 -15.52 6.15 -14.28
C LEU A 130 -15.72 4.64 -14.29
N ASP A 131 -15.43 3.91 -13.21
CA ASP A 131 -15.44 2.44 -13.25
C ASP A 131 -16.80 1.83 -13.60
N ALA A 132 -17.87 2.24 -12.91
CA ALA A 132 -19.22 1.76 -13.21
C ALA A 132 -19.67 2.15 -14.63
N PRO A 133 -19.53 3.42 -15.06
CA PRO A 133 -19.77 3.81 -16.45
C PRO A 133 -18.93 3.04 -17.47
N ALA A 134 -17.68 2.73 -17.15
CA ALA A 134 -16.77 1.99 -18.02
C ALA A 134 -17.22 0.54 -18.21
N ILE A 135 -17.54 -0.17 -17.13
CA ILE A 135 -18.10 -1.54 -17.21
C ILE A 135 -19.36 -1.54 -18.07
N TYR A 136 -20.28 -0.61 -17.80
CA TYR A 136 -21.52 -0.49 -18.55
C TYR A 136 -21.24 -0.24 -20.04
N ASN A 137 -20.44 0.77 -20.35
CA ASN A 137 -20.15 1.20 -21.72
C ASN A 137 -19.48 0.08 -22.54
N MET A 138 -18.55 -0.67 -21.94
CA MET A 138 -17.86 -1.77 -22.62
C MET A 138 -18.81 -2.93 -22.94
N LEU A 139 -19.62 -3.37 -21.97
CA LEU A 139 -20.62 -4.41 -22.21
C LEU A 139 -21.70 -3.96 -23.22
N TYR A 140 -22.12 -2.70 -23.14
CA TYR A 140 -23.15 -2.16 -24.03
C TYR A 140 -22.70 -2.06 -25.50
N ASN A 141 -21.43 -1.66 -25.71
CA ASN A 141 -20.84 -1.52 -27.04
C ASN A 141 -20.41 -2.85 -27.67
N GLU A 142 -20.06 -3.86 -26.87
CA GLU A 142 -19.81 -5.23 -27.36
C GLU A 142 -21.06 -5.80 -28.07
N GLY A 143 -22.26 -5.41 -27.63
CA GLY A 143 -23.51 -5.80 -28.28
C GLY A 143 -24.01 -7.19 -27.86
N GLY A 144 -24.96 -7.73 -28.63
CA GLY A 144 -25.52 -9.08 -28.39
C GLY A 144 -25.97 -9.32 -26.94
N GLU A 145 -25.55 -10.45 -26.37
CA GLU A 145 -25.83 -10.80 -24.97
C GLU A 145 -25.14 -9.86 -23.97
N ALA A 146 -23.95 -9.33 -24.29
CA ALA A 146 -23.23 -8.41 -23.41
C ALA A 146 -24.04 -7.12 -23.17
N ARG A 147 -24.71 -6.60 -24.20
CA ARG A 147 -25.63 -5.46 -24.06
C ARG A 147 -26.83 -5.81 -23.18
N ASN A 148 -27.37 -7.03 -23.29
CA ASN A 148 -28.43 -7.47 -22.40
C ASN A 148 -27.96 -7.49 -20.94
N ILE A 149 -26.77 -8.03 -20.67
CA ILE A 149 -26.14 -8.01 -19.34
C ILE A 149 -25.97 -6.58 -18.82
N ALA A 150 -25.46 -5.65 -19.64
CA ALA A 150 -25.29 -4.24 -19.27
C ALA A 150 -26.61 -3.64 -18.77
N ASN A 151 -27.71 -3.88 -19.50
CA ASN A 151 -29.04 -3.41 -19.13
C ASN A 151 -29.58 -4.04 -17.84
N GLN A 152 -29.03 -5.18 -17.37
CA GLN A 152 -29.42 -5.84 -16.11
C GLN A 152 -28.60 -5.36 -14.90
N LEU A 153 -27.56 -4.55 -15.08
CA LEU A 153 -26.72 -4.09 -13.98
C LEU A 153 -27.47 -3.12 -13.06
N VAL A 154 -27.27 -3.33 -11.76
CA VAL A 154 -27.73 -2.45 -10.68
C VAL A 154 -26.53 -2.15 -9.79
N PHE A 155 -26.03 -0.93 -9.78
CA PHE A 155 -24.85 -0.55 -9.00
C PHE A 155 -25.21 -0.11 -7.59
N ILE A 156 -24.44 -0.56 -6.60
CA ILE A 156 -24.52 -0.01 -5.25
C ILE A 156 -23.68 1.27 -5.18
N ALA A 157 -24.32 2.40 -4.85
CA ALA A 157 -23.69 3.71 -4.82
C ALA A 157 -23.80 4.34 -3.43
N GLY A 158 -22.69 4.92 -2.96
CA GLY A 158 -22.66 5.71 -1.73
C GLY A 158 -23.34 7.07 -1.91
N ARG A 159 -23.86 7.67 -0.82
CA ARG A 159 -24.48 9.01 -0.83
C ARG A 159 -23.64 10.06 -1.57
N LEU A 160 -22.35 10.12 -1.29
CA LEU A 160 -21.42 11.09 -1.87
C LEU A 160 -21.18 10.92 -3.38
N ALA A 161 -21.54 9.76 -3.97
CA ALA A 161 -21.38 9.55 -5.41
C ALA A 161 -22.34 10.41 -6.24
N PHE A 162 -23.46 10.86 -5.65
CA PHE A 162 -24.48 11.66 -6.33
C PHE A 162 -24.20 13.17 -6.29
N GLU A 163 -23.23 13.63 -5.49
CA GLU A 163 -22.95 15.06 -5.35
C GLU A 163 -22.20 15.65 -6.56
N PRO A 164 -21.10 15.05 -7.07
CA PRO A 164 -20.37 15.61 -8.20
C PRO A 164 -21.17 15.52 -9.49
N ASP A 165 -21.24 16.61 -10.26
CA ASP A 165 -22.04 16.71 -11.48
C ASP A 165 -21.75 15.59 -12.51
N PHE A 166 -20.48 15.25 -12.71
CA PHE A 166 -20.09 14.15 -13.60
C PHE A 166 -20.64 12.80 -13.10
N ALA A 167 -20.40 12.49 -11.82
CA ALA A 167 -20.80 11.23 -11.23
C ALA A 167 -22.33 11.11 -11.20
N ARG A 168 -23.04 12.20 -10.87
CA ARG A 168 -24.50 12.27 -10.90
C ARG A 168 -25.06 11.88 -12.27
N LEU A 169 -24.59 12.53 -13.34
CA LEU A 169 -25.07 12.21 -14.70
C LEU A 169 -24.76 10.77 -15.10
N ALA A 170 -23.56 10.28 -14.77
CA ALA A 170 -23.13 8.93 -15.10
C ALA A 170 -23.90 7.85 -14.33
N LEU A 171 -24.36 8.12 -13.11
CA LEU A 171 -25.17 7.18 -12.31
C LEU A 171 -26.55 6.92 -12.92
N TYR A 172 -27.07 7.80 -13.78
CA TYR A 172 -28.32 7.56 -14.52
C TYR A 172 -28.16 6.66 -15.76
N MET A 173 -26.94 6.22 -16.08
CA MET A 173 -26.70 5.24 -17.15
C MET A 173 -27.26 3.85 -16.84
N PHE A 174 -27.39 3.54 -15.56
CA PHE A 174 -27.76 2.22 -15.05
C PHE A 174 -28.63 2.39 -13.80
N ASP A 175 -29.22 1.30 -13.35
CA ASP A 175 -29.96 1.33 -12.09
C ASP A 175 -28.99 1.44 -10.91
N THR A 176 -29.38 2.16 -9.86
CA THR A 176 -28.56 2.29 -8.65
C THR A 176 -29.35 2.05 -7.37
N LEU A 177 -28.73 1.41 -6.39
CA LEU A 177 -29.20 1.33 -5.02
C LEU A 177 -28.33 2.20 -4.12
N LEU A 178 -28.95 3.17 -3.44
CA LEU A 178 -28.24 4.03 -2.50
C LEU A 178 -27.95 3.26 -1.20
N VAL A 179 -26.69 3.33 -0.76
CA VAL A 179 -26.23 2.85 0.55
C VAL A 179 -25.43 3.94 1.27
N CYS A 180 -25.37 3.84 2.59
CA CYS A 180 -24.61 4.75 3.44
C CYS A 180 -23.41 4.00 4.03
N SER A 181 -22.21 4.59 3.88
CA SER A 181 -20.98 4.00 4.39
C SER A 181 -20.89 4.19 5.91
N LYS A 182 -20.08 3.36 6.59
CA LYS A 182 -19.82 3.55 8.03
C LYS A 182 -19.23 4.93 8.33
N LEU A 183 -18.38 5.45 7.44
CA LEU A 183 -17.78 6.78 7.58
C LEU A 183 -18.84 7.88 7.49
N ASP A 184 -19.77 7.77 6.53
CA ASP A 184 -20.86 8.75 6.38
C ASP A 184 -21.77 8.76 7.62
N MET A 185 -22.00 7.58 8.23
CA MET A 185 -22.76 7.45 9.47
C MET A 185 -22.01 8.02 10.69
N SER A 186 -20.69 7.85 10.77
CA SER A 186 -19.89 8.44 11.85
C SER A 186 -19.78 9.96 11.75
N ASP A 187 -19.71 10.47 10.53
CA ASP A 187 -19.63 11.91 10.26
C ASP A 187 -21.00 12.59 10.46
N ASN A 188 -22.10 11.83 10.43
CA ASN A 188 -23.47 12.30 10.56
C ASN A 188 -24.27 11.50 11.61
N PRO A 189 -23.90 11.54 12.91
CA PRO A 189 -24.50 10.68 13.94
C PRO A 189 -26.00 10.91 14.11
N GLY A 190 -26.50 12.13 13.87
CA GLY A 190 -27.94 12.45 13.92
C GLY A 190 -28.78 11.77 12.83
N LEU A 191 -28.15 11.29 11.75
CA LEU A 191 -28.82 10.60 10.64
C LEU A 191 -28.58 9.08 10.66
N ALA A 192 -27.87 8.55 11.67
CA ALA A 192 -27.45 7.15 11.69
C ALA A 192 -28.62 6.14 11.65
N ASP A 193 -29.75 6.45 12.30
CA ASP A 193 -30.94 5.59 12.24
C ASP A 193 -31.52 5.52 10.82
N LEU A 194 -31.74 6.69 10.20
CA LEU A 194 -32.20 6.77 8.81
C LEU A 194 -31.26 6.02 7.86
N MET A 195 -29.95 6.25 7.97
CA MET A 195 -28.94 5.58 7.15
C MET A 195 -28.95 4.06 7.34
N THR A 196 -29.24 3.59 8.56
CA THR A 196 -29.44 2.16 8.85
C THR A 196 -30.70 1.63 8.18
N ARG A 197 -31.82 2.36 8.24
CA ARG A 197 -33.08 2.01 7.55
C ARG A 197 -32.89 1.95 6.04
N ILE A 198 -32.18 2.92 5.45
CA ILE A 198 -31.77 2.96 4.04
C ILE A 198 -30.99 1.69 3.68
N ASN A 199 -29.92 1.36 4.42
CA ASN A 199 -29.09 0.18 4.16
C ASN A 199 -29.89 -1.13 4.25
N MET A 200 -30.80 -1.25 5.23
CA MET A 200 -31.68 -2.42 5.36
C MET A 200 -32.66 -2.53 4.18
N ARG A 201 -33.22 -1.41 3.72
CA ARG A 201 -34.11 -1.39 2.55
C ARG A 201 -33.35 -1.73 1.27
N ALA A 202 -32.16 -1.18 1.08
CA ALA A 202 -31.29 -1.47 -0.06
C ALA A 202 -30.93 -2.96 -0.11
N PHE A 203 -30.62 -3.56 1.04
CA PHE A 203 -30.36 -5.01 1.12
C PHE A 203 -31.57 -5.84 0.69
N ARG A 204 -32.77 -5.57 1.23
CA ARG A 204 -34.00 -6.29 0.84
C ARG A 204 -34.32 -6.10 -0.65
N GLN A 205 -34.20 -4.87 -1.15
CA GLN A 205 -34.47 -4.56 -2.55
C GLN A 205 -33.46 -5.23 -3.48
N SER A 206 -32.19 -5.33 -3.09
CA SER A 206 -31.18 -6.05 -3.86
C SER A 206 -31.53 -7.54 -4.06
N GLN A 207 -32.09 -8.19 -3.02
CA GLN A 207 -32.52 -9.58 -3.12
C GLN A 207 -33.71 -9.74 -4.08
N GLN A 208 -34.63 -8.78 -4.08
CA GLN A 208 -35.79 -8.79 -4.99
C GLN A 208 -35.33 -8.57 -6.45
N LEU A 209 -34.48 -7.58 -6.69
CA LEU A 209 -33.94 -7.31 -8.02
C LEU A 209 -33.16 -8.51 -8.58
N GLN A 210 -32.39 -9.21 -7.74
CA GLN A 210 -31.70 -10.43 -8.15
C GLN A 210 -32.67 -11.55 -8.58
N LYS A 211 -33.83 -11.69 -7.93
CA LYS A 211 -34.89 -12.64 -8.35
C LYS A 211 -35.53 -12.24 -9.68
N GLU A 212 -35.58 -10.95 -9.97
CA GLU A 212 -36.06 -10.39 -11.25
C GLU A 212 -35.02 -10.49 -12.38
N GLY A 213 -33.87 -11.12 -12.11
CA GLY A 213 -32.80 -11.33 -13.10
C GLY A 213 -31.84 -10.15 -13.24
N ARG A 214 -31.91 -9.17 -12.32
CA ARG A 214 -30.93 -8.09 -12.24
C ARG A 214 -29.62 -8.58 -11.64
N ILE A 215 -28.51 -7.97 -12.05
CA ILE A 215 -27.16 -8.26 -11.57
C ILE A 215 -26.75 -7.14 -10.64
N LEU A 216 -26.48 -7.46 -9.38
CA LEU A 216 -26.01 -6.48 -8.42
C LEU A 216 -24.51 -6.23 -8.63
N SER A 217 -24.10 -4.98 -8.82
CA SER A 217 -22.71 -4.61 -9.07
C SER A 217 -22.13 -3.83 -7.89
N ILE A 218 -20.97 -4.27 -7.40
CA ILE A 218 -20.34 -3.67 -6.21
C ILE A 218 -18.84 -3.47 -6.39
N PHE A 219 -18.34 -2.46 -5.67
CA PHE A 219 -16.94 -2.11 -5.57
C PHE A 219 -16.47 -2.29 -4.13
N PRO A 220 -15.95 -3.48 -3.79
CA PRO A 220 -15.74 -3.85 -2.40
C PRO A 220 -14.46 -3.25 -1.80
N GLU A 221 -13.49 -2.86 -2.63
CA GLU A 221 -12.35 -2.01 -2.26
C GLU A 221 -12.87 -0.56 -2.11
N GLY A 222 -13.33 -0.20 -0.91
CA GLY A 222 -13.69 1.19 -0.62
C GLY A 222 -12.53 2.14 -0.94
N THR A 223 -12.79 3.22 -1.67
CA THR A 223 -11.90 4.38 -1.97
C THR A 223 -10.44 4.08 -2.36
N ARG A 224 -10.11 2.85 -2.78
CA ARG A 224 -8.77 2.46 -3.19
C ARG A 224 -8.45 2.96 -4.59
N SER A 225 -8.57 4.27 -4.80
CA SER A 225 -8.55 4.84 -6.15
C SER A 225 -8.15 6.30 -6.17
N ARG A 226 -8.76 7.14 -5.32
CA ARG A 226 -8.63 8.57 -5.51
C ARG A 226 -7.26 9.14 -5.12
N THR A 227 -6.58 8.50 -4.18
CA THR A 227 -5.30 8.97 -3.58
C THR A 227 -4.14 7.99 -3.77
N GLY A 228 -4.37 6.85 -4.44
CA GLY A 228 -3.36 5.78 -4.60
C GLY A 228 -3.05 4.97 -3.34
N ARG A 229 -3.68 5.25 -2.19
CA ARG A 229 -3.50 4.50 -0.94
C ARG A 229 -4.18 3.14 -0.98
N LEU A 230 -3.60 2.15 -0.31
CA LEU A 230 -4.20 0.81 -0.14
C LEU A 230 -5.29 0.85 0.92
N ILE A 231 -6.40 0.15 0.68
CA ILE A 231 -7.55 0.05 1.57
C ILE A 231 -8.06 -1.39 1.51
N SER A 232 -8.46 -1.92 2.67
CA SER A 232 -9.05 -3.25 2.78
C SER A 232 -10.45 -3.29 2.17
N PHE A 233 -10.88 -4.48 1.78
CA PHE A 233 -12.27 -4.73 1.45
C PHE A 233 -13.17 -4.41 2.64
N VAL A 234 -14.37 -3.87 2.37
CA VAL A 234 -15.31 -3.48 3.43
C VAL A 234 -16.14 -4.68 3.88
N ASP A 235 -16.19 -4.97 5.19
CA ASP A 235 -16.92 -6.13 5.74
C ASP A 235 -18.40 -6.22 5.32
N THR A 236 -19.06 -5.08 5.12
CA THR A 236 -20.48 -5.04 4.72
C THR A 236 -20.73 -5.67 3.35
N VAL A 237 -19.70 -5.77 2.51
CA VAL A 237 -19.72 -6.45 1.21
C VAL A 237 -20.14 -7.90 1.37
N TYR A 238 -19.79 -8.57 2.47
CA TYR A 238 -20.12 -9.97 2.73
C TYR A 238 -21.60 -10.28 2.47
N HIS A 239 -22.50 -9.39 2.88
CA HIS A 239 -23.95 -9.57 2.71
C HIS A 239 -24.38 -9.60 1.23
N TYR A 240 -23.63 -8.93 0.37
CA TYR A 240 -23.92 -8.84 -1.06
C TYR A 240 -23.31 -9.97 -1.89
N VAL A 241 -22.41 -10.78 -1.31
CA VAL A 241 -21.63 -11.81 -2.05
C VAL A 241 -21.78 -13.22 -1.48
N ALA A 242 -22.08 -13.38 -0.19
CA ALA A 242 -22.23 -14.70 0.42
C ALA A 242 -23.46 -15.43 -0.13
N ASN A 243 -23.30 -16.71 -0.48
CA ASN A 243 -24.33 -17.60 -1.02
C ASN A 243 -24.90 -17.11 -2.37
N LYS A 244 -24.03 -16.60 -3.25
CA LYS A 244 -24.39 -16.07 -4.57
C LYS A 244 -23.38 -16.48 -5.62
N ILE A 245 -23.79 -16.38 -6.88
CA ILE A 245 -22.87 -16.51 -8.01
C ILE A 245 -22.21 -15.16 -8.23
N ILE A 246 -20.88 -15.16 -8.25
CA ILE A 246 -20.04 -13.98 -8.38
C ILE A 246 -19.45 -13.95 -9.78
N ILE A 247 -19.58 -12.79 -10.44
CA ILE A 247 -18.93 -12.47 -11.71
C ILE A 247 -17.78 -11.51 -11.41
N PRO A 248 -16.52 -11.97 -11.43
CA PRO A 248 -15.38 -11.09 -11.23
C PRO A 248 -15.10 -10.29 -12.49
N VAL A 249 -15.02 -8.98 -12.33
CA VAL A 249 -14.61 -8.03 -13.37
C VAL A 249 -13.39 -7.28 -12.89
N THR A 250 -12.49 -7.01 -13.81
CA THR A 250 -11.31 -6.21 -13.54
C THR A 250 -11.22 -5.05 -14.51
N LEU A 251 -10.92 -3.86 -14.00
CA LEU A 251 -10.73 -2.63 -14.77
C LEU A 251 -9.32 -2.06 -14.60
N GLU A 252 -8.74 -1.65 -15.73
CA GLU A 252 -7.48 -0.92 -15.78
C GLU A 252 -7.58 0.31 -16.69
N GLY A 253 -6.95 1.41 -16.28
CA GLY A 253 -6.81 2.62 -17.09
C GLY A 253 -7.94 3.64 -16.95
N THR A 254 -9.03 3.32 -16.24
CA THR A 254 -10.15 4.25 -15.96
C THR A 254 -9.72 5.45 -15.12
N ASP A 255 -8.67 5.31 -14.30
CA ASP A 255 -8.01 6.37 -13.52
C ASP A 255 -7.27 7.38 -14.39
N ASN A 256 -6.79 6.96 -15.57
CA ASN A 256 -6.09 7.83 -16.49
C ASN A 256 -7.06 8.72 -17.29
N ILE A 257 -8.28 8.24 -17.59
CA ILE A 257 -9.28 9.02 -18.34
C ILE A 257 -9.71 10.25 -17.54
N LEU A 258 -10.08 10.10 -16.26
CA LEU A 258 -10.53 11.21 -15.43
C LEU A 258 -9.69 11.28 -14.14
N PRO A 259 -8.58 12.05 -14.16
CA PRO A 259 -7.76 12.24 -12.97
C PRO A 259 -8.55 12.91 -11.85
N THR A 260 -8.24 12.58 -10.60
CA THR A 260 -8.95 13.16 -9.44
C THR A 260 -8.70 14.64 -9.19
N SER A 261 -7.68 15.21 -9.84
CA SER A 261 -7.22 16.60 -9.67
C SER A 261 -7.45 17.49 -10.91
N SER A 262 -8.12 17.01 -11.95
CA SER A 262 -8.29 17.76 -13.21
C SER A 262 -9.69 17.57 -13.81
N PHE A 263 -10.17 18.59 -14.52
CA PHE A 263 -11.37 18.54 -15.36
C PHE A 263 -11.07 18.12 -16.81
N LEU A 264 -9.82 17.74 -17.10
CA LEU A 264 -9.39 17.26 -18.39
C LEU A 264 -9.52 15.74 -18.48
N PHE A 265 -10.28 15.28 -19.46
CA PHE A 265 -10.31 13.89 -19.89
C PHE A 265 -9.06 13.59 -20.69
N ASN A 266 -8.29 12.60 -20.26
CA ASN A 266 -7.14 12.14 -21.04
C ASN A 266 -7.54 11.02 -21.98
N ALA A 267 -6.84 11.00 -23.10
CA ALA A 267 -6.74 9.84 -23.92
C ALA A 267 -6.00 8.72 -23.15
N ALA A 268 -6.68 7.63 -22.82
CA ALA A 268 -6.10 6.51 -22.09
C ALA A 268 -6.27 5.18 -22.83
N ASN A 269 -5.27 4.32 -22.67
CA ASN A 269 -5.41 2.90 -22.94
C ASN A 269 -5.91 2.23 -21.67
N GLY A 270 -6.76 1.23 -21.83
CA GLY A 270 -7.30 0.50 -20.71
C GLY A 270 -7.79 -0.88 -21.08
N LYS A 271 -8.33 -1.57 -20.09
CA LYS A 271 -8.75 -2.96 -20.23
C LYS A 271 -9.86 -3.25 -19.26
N MET A 272 -10.84 -4.02 -19.73
CA MET A 272 -11.77 -4.75 -18.88
C MET A 272 -11.54 -6.24 -19.11
N ALA A 273 -11.41 -7.00 -18.02
CA ALA A 273 -11.38 -8.46 -18.07
C ALA A 273 -12.61 -9.02 -17.34
N LEU A 274 -13.36 -9.90 -18.00
CA LEU A 274 -14.51 -10.59 -17.43
C LEU A 274 -14.13 -12.05 -17.12
N GLY A 275 -14.15 -12.42 -15.85
CA GLY A 275 -13.88 -13.79 -15.42
C GLY A 275 -15.11 -14.69 -15.46
N ARG A 276 -14.90 -15.99 -15.17
CA ARG A 276 -15.95 -17.00 -15.15
C ARG A 276 -16.83 -16.87 -13.89
N PRO A 277 -18.10 -17.30 -13.95
CA PRO A 277 -18.98 -17.31 -12.79
C PRO A 277 -18.49 -18.27 -11.69
N ILE A 278 -18.47 -17.81 -10.44
CA ILE A 278 -18.04 -18.60 -9.27
C ILE A 278 -19.12 -18.56 -8.19
N LEU A 279 -19.60 -19.71 -7.74
CA LEU A 279 -20.47 -19.81 -6.57
C LEU A 279 -19.64 -19.61 -5.29
N VAL A 280 -20.01 -18.63 -4.47
CA VAL A 280 -19.43 -18.40 -3.15
C VAL A 280 -20.39 -18.87 -2.07
N GLY A 281 -19.98 -19.86 -1.27
CA GLY A 281 -20.82 -20.43 -0.21
C GLY A 281 -21.76 -21.52 -0.73
N LYS A 282 -23.02 -21.54 -0.25
CA LYS A 282 -24.00 -22.59 -0.59
C LYS A 282 -25.35 -21.98 -0.98
N LEU A 283 -25.96 -22.52 -2.04
CA LEU A 283 -27.34 -22.21 -2.43
C LEU A 283 -28.32 -23.17 -1.74
N PRO A 284 -29.63 -22.84 -1.71
CA PRO A 284 -30.67 -23.79 -1.33
C PRO A 284 -30.57 -25.11 -2.15
N PRO A 285 -30.91 -26.28 -1.57
CA PRO A 285 -30.72 -27.58 -2.22
C PRO A 285 -31.31 -27.68 -3.63
N LYS A 286 -32.53 -27.16 -3.83
CA LYS A 286 -33.20 -27.12 -5.15
C LYS A 286 -32.42 -26.35 -6.21
N LEU A 287 -31.74 -25.27 -5.83
CA LEU A 287 -30.91 -24.49 -6.74
C LEU A 287 -29.55 -25.17 -6.96
N MET A 288 -29.00 -25.84 -5.95
CA MET A 288 -27.76 -26.61 -6.10
C MET A 288 -27.89 -27.73 -7.12
N GLU A 289 -29.03 -28.42 -7.19
CA GLU A 289 -29.31 -29.46 -8.19
C GLU A 289 -29.38 -28.91 -9.62
N GLN A 290 -29.73 -27.63 -9.78
CA GLN A 290 -29.88 -26.97 -11.08
C GLN A 290 -28.64 -26.16 -11.48
N LEU A 291 -27.61 -26.13 -10.63
CA LEU A 291 -26.41 -25.32 -10.86
C LEU A 291 -25.64 -25.87 -12.06
N PRO A 292 -25.37 -25.06 -13.10
CA PRO A 292 -24.62 -25.53 -14.27
C PRO A 292 -23.18 -25.92 -13.93
N ASP A 293 -22.65 -26.93 -14.63
CA ASP A 293 -21.29 -27.45 -14.41
C ASP A 293 -20.18 -26.45 -14.72
N PHE A 294 -20.46 -25.41 -15.50
CA PHE A 294 -19.47 -24.38 -15.85
C PHE A 294 -19.22 -23.37 -14.71
N VAL A 295 -20.04 -23.39 -13.64
CA VAL A 295 -19.92 -22.49 -12.49
C VAL A 295 -18.96 -23.10 -11.48
N ASP A 296 -17.80 -22.46 -11.32
CA ASP A 296 -16.79 -22.88 -10.34
C ASP A 296 -17.30 -22.66 -8.91
N ARG A 297 -16.69 -23.31 -7.92
CA ARG A 297 -17.14 -23.25 -6.53
C ARG A 297 -16.02 -22.82 -5.60
N LEU A 298 -16.31 -21.81 -4.78
CA LEU A 298 -15.50 -21.46 -3.61
C LEU A 298 -16.18 -22.04 -2.37
N ASP A 299 -15.66 -23.17 -1.90
CA ASP A 299 -16.08 -23.76 -0.64
C ASP A 299 -15.64 -22.89 0.53
N VAL A 300 -16.62 -22.42 1.30
CA VAL A 300 -16.39 -21.63 2.51
C VAL A 300 -16.27 -22.60 3.68
N PRO A 301 -15.09 -22.73 4.30
CA PRO A 301 -14.88 -23.66 5.40
C PRO A 301 -15.66 -23.22 6.64
N GLU A 302 -15.89 -24.15 7.56
CA GLU A 302 -16.46 -23.85 8.89
C GLU A 302 -15.39 -23.26 9.83
N THR A 303 -14.65 -22.25 9.36
CA THR A 303 -13.66 -21.52 10.16
C THR A 303 -14.32 -20.46 11.04
N ALA A 304 -13.56 -19.98 12.04
CA ALA A 304 -14.02 -18.96 12.99
C ALA A 304 -14.40 -17.61 12.32
N ASP A 305 -13.81 -17.27 11.17
CA ASP A 305 -14.13 -16.03 10.44
C ASP A 305 -14.46 -16.27 8.95
N LYS A 306 -15.69 -16.75 8.72
CA LYS A 306 -16.25 -16.97 7.38
C LYS A 306 -16.30 -15.68 6.54
N LYS A 307 -16.48 -14.52 7.18
CA LYS A 307 -16.62 -13.25 6.46
C LYS A 307 -15.30 -12.85 5.83
N GLN A 308 -14.24 -12.86 6.64
CA GLN A 308 -12.90 -12.53 6.17
C GLN A 308 -12.41 -13.52 5.12
N TYR A 309 -12.68 -14.82 5.28
CA TYR A 309 -12.31 -15.83 4.29
C TYR A 309 -12.91 -15.53 2.90
N ILE A 310 -14.20 -15.22 2.84
CA ILE A 310 -14.86 -14.87 1.58
C ILE A 310 -14.23 -13.61 0.98
N ILE A 311 -14.03 -12.58 1.81
CA ILE A 311 -13.45 -11.31 1.37
C ILE A 311 -12.04 -11.52 0.77
N ASP A 312 -11.18 -12.27 1.44
CA ASP A 312 -9.81 -12.53 1.00
C ASP A 312 -9.77 -13.28 -0.33
N ASN A 313 -10.63 -14.28 -0.49
CA ASN A 313 -10.74 -15.06 -1.72
C ASN A 313 -11.32 -14.23 -2.86
N LEU A 314 -12.35 -13.41 -2.62
CA LEU A 314 -12.91 -12.52 -3.64
C LEU A 314 -11.88 -11.49 -4.12
N ALA A 315 -11.12 -10.91 -3.20
CA ALA A 315 -10.04 -10.00 -3.56
C ALA A 315 -8.96 -10.69 -4.40
N THR A 316 -8.66 -11.94 -4.08
CA THR A 316 -7.74 -12.76 -4.85
C THR A 316 -8.29 -13.06 -6.25
N ILE A 317 -9.57 -13.42 -6.37
CA ILE A 317 -10.22 -13.68 -7.67
C ILE A 317 -10.22 -12.42 -8.56
N VAL A 318 -10.57 -11.25 -8.01
CA VAL A 318 -10.51 -9.98 -8.77
C VAL A 318 -9.06 -9.61 -9.09
N GLY A 319 -8.15 -9.86 -8.15
CA GLY A 319 -6.71 -9.65 -8.30
C GLY A 319 -6.10 -10.47 -9.44
N GLN A 320 -6.51 -11.72 -9.64
CA GLN A 320 -5.96 -12.59 -10.69
C GLN A 320 -6.00 -11.99 -12.10
N ASN A 321 -6.94 -11.09 -12.37
CA ASN A 321 -7.08 -10.41 -13.65
C ASN A 321 -6.43 -9.00 -13.69
N LEU A 322 -5.90 -8.51 -12.56
CA LEU A 322 -5.19 -7.21 -12.44
C LEU A 322 -3.71 -7.35 -12.77
N HIS A 323 -3.09 -6.33 -13.34
CA HIS A 323 -1.64 -6.26 -13.44
C HIS A 323 -0.99 -6.43 -12.06
N LYS A 324 0.11 -7.19 -11.97
CA LYS A 324 0.80 -7.60 -10.73
C LYS A 324 1.10 -6.53 -9.68
N HIS A 325 1.14 -5.25 -10.08
CA HIS A 325 1.37 -4.11 -9.15
C HIS A 325 0.07 -3.46 -8.63
N ARG A 326 -1.10 -3.84 -9.14
CA ARG A 326 -2.41 -3.24 -8.81
C ARG A 326 -3.24 -4.07 -7.79
N HIS A 327 -2.76 -5.24 -7.37
CA HIS A 327 -3.37 -6.21 -6.42
C HIS A 327 -3.61 -5.75 -4.99
N GLY A 328 -3.35 -4.47 -4.71
CA GLY A 328 -3.67 -3.89 -3.42
C GLY A 328 -3.04 -4.48 -2.21
N THR A 329 -3.85 -4.57 -1.16
CA THR A 329 -3.54 -5.18 0.13
C THR A 329 -3.15 -6.66 -0.01
N TYR A 330 -3.56 -7.31 -1.09
CA TYR A 330 -3.30 -8.72 -1.38
C TYR A 330 -2.10 -8.94 -2.32
N ARG A 331 -1.43 -7.87 -2.76
CA ARG A 331 -0.30 -7.98 -3.70
C ARG A 331 0.78 -8.92 -3.21
N ASN A 332 1.03 -8.94 -1.90
CA ASN A 332 2.07 -9.75 -1.31
C ASN A 332 1.75 -11.26 -1.31
N LEU A 333 0.52 -11.66 -1.65
CA LEU A 333 0.13 -13.07 -1.83
C LEU A 333 0.56 -13.65 -3.19
N TYR A 334 0.97 -12.82 -4.16
CA TYR A 334 1.33 -13.26 -5.51
C TYR A 334 2.84 -13.37 -5.67
N LEU A 335 3.34 -14.35 -6.41
CA LEU A 335 4.76 -14.44 -6.74
C LEU A 335 5.21 -13.21 -7.54
N ALA A 336 6.33 -12.62 -7.11
CA ALA A 336 7.03 -11.54 -7.78
C ALA A 336 8.54 -11.78 -7.76
N ASP A 337 8.97 -12.99 -8.10
CA ASP A 337 10.37 -13.42 -8.17
C ASP A 337 11.01 -13.14 -9.54
N ASP A 338 10.25 -13.26 -10.64
CA ASP A 338 10.71 -12.98 -12.00
C ASP A 338 9.95 -11.80 -12.64
N PRO A 339 10.62 -10.68 -12.99
CA PRO A 339 9.97 -9.54 -13.63
C PRO A 339 9.38 -9.87 -15.01
N ARG A 340 9.89 -10.91 -15.69
CA ARG A 340 9.43 -11.35 -17.01
C ARG A 340 8.12 -12.13 -16.94
N ASN A 341 7.81 -12.72 -15.79
CA ASN A 341 6.53 -13.40 -15.59
C ASN A 341 5.41 -12.36 -15.52
N LYS A 342 4.43 -12.50 -16.42
CA LYS A 342 3.26 -11.63 -16.51
C LYS A 342 2.02 -12.24 -15.87
N GLU A 343 2.06 -13.52 -15.50
CA GLU A 343 0.95 -14.22 -14.88
C GLU A 343 0.87 -13.95 -13.38
N ASN A 344 -0.34 -13.77 -12.88
CA ASN A 344 -0.61 -13.63 -11.45
C ASN A 344 -0.69 -15.01 -10.78
N ARG A 345 0.46 -15.50 -10.33
CA ARG A 345 0.54 -16.77 -9.61
C ARG A 345 0.52 -16.54 -8.10
N LEU A 346 -0.34 -17.25 -7.37
CA LEU A 346 -0.35 -17.18 -5.91
C LEU A 346 0.86 -17.91 -5.31
N ILE A 347 1.39 -17.34 -4.23
CA ILE A 347 2.31 -18.04 -3.33
C ILE A 347 1.53 -19.18 -2.69
N SER A 348 2.15 -20.35 -2.64
CA SER A 348 1.59 -21.53 -1.98
C SER A 348 2.63 -22.08 -1.01
N ARG A 349 2.15 -22.76 0.03
CA ARG A 349 3.05 -23.46 0.96
C ARG A 349 3.51 -24.75 0.29
N SER A 350 4.82 -24.86 0.08
CA SER A 350 5.43 -26.06 -0.49
C SER A 350 5.37 -27.23 0.51
N VAL A 351 5.08 -28.42 0.00
CA VAL A 351 5.13 -29.66 0.79
C VAL A 351 6.58 -30.04 1.12
N LYS A 352 7.54 -29.62 0.28
CA LYS A 352 8.97 -29.85 0.45
C LYS A 352 9.71 -28.53 0.17
N PRO A 353 9.79 -27.62 1.17
CA PRO A 353 10.52 -26.37 1.01
C PRO A 353 12.02 -26.63 0.91
N ASP A 354 12.72 -25.86 0.07
CA ASP A 354 14.20 -25.89 -0.03
C ASP A 354 14.83 -25.23 1.19
N GLN A 355 14.14 -24.23 1.77
CA GLN A 355 14.60 -23.45 2.92
C GLN A 355 13.54 -23.42 4.02
N ARG A 356 13.98 -23.58 5.27
CA ARG A 356 13.21 -23.30 6.48
C ARG A 356 13.79 -22.05 7.12
N VAL A 357 13.17 -20.92 6.86
CA VAL A 357 13.64 -19.61 7.33
C VAL A 357 13.03 -19.31 8.68
N VAL A 358 13.86 -19.03 9.67
CA VAL A 358 13.41 -18.56 10.98
C VAL A 358 13.77 -17.08 11.13
N VAL A 359 12.75 -16.22 11.19
CA VAL A 359 12.91 -14.80 11.47
C VAL A 359 12.82 -14.59 12.98
N ILE A 360 13.92 -14.16 13.59
CA ILE A 360 14.03 -13.95 15.03
C ILE A 360 13.67 -12.50 15.33
N GLY A 361 12.54 -12.28 16.01
CA GLY A 361 12.06 -10.96 16.38
C GLY A 361 10.91 -10.46 15.50
N HIS A 362 9.80 -10.09 16.13
CA HIS A 362 8.67 -9.45 15.45
C HIS A 362 8.91 -7.95 15.27
N SER A 363 9.48 -7.59 14.11
CA SER A 363 9.71 -6.20 13.71
C SER A 363 9.16 -5.92 12.31
N PRO A 364 8.94 -4.64 11.92
CA PRO A 364 8.51 -4.30 10.57
C PRO A 364 9.44 -4.85 9.48
N TYR A 365 10.75 -4.80 9.71
CA TYR A 365 11.74 -5.39 8.80
C TYR A 365 11.64 -6.93 8.76
N GLY A 366 11.42 -7.57 9.91
CA GLY A 366 11.23 -9.02 9.99
C GLY A 366 10.09 -9.51 9.08
N THR A 367 8.90 -8.91 9.20
CA THR A 367 7.74 -9.27 8.38
C THR A 367 7.91 -8.88 6.91
N ALA A 368 8.57 -7.75 6.62
CA ALA A 368 8.86 -7.34 5.24
C ALA A 368 9.81 -8.31 4.53
N ILE A 369 10.91 -8.70 5.19
CA ILE A 369 11.88 -9.67 4.65
C ILE A 369 11.27 -11.07 4.58
N ALA A 370 10.45 -11.48 5.55
CA ALA A 370 9.67 -12.71 5.46
C ALA A 370 8.79 -12.72 4.20
N SER A 371 8.16 -11.59 3.87
CA SER A 371 7.35 -11.44 2.65
C SER A 371 8.18 -11.45 1.36
N VAL A 372 9.44 -11.01 1.40
CA VAL A 372 10.38 -11.17 0.27
C VAL A 372 10.70 -12.65 0.06
N LEU A 373 11.10 -13.35 1.13
CA LEU A 373 11.47 -14.77 1.10
C LEU A 373 10.27 -15.68 0.82
N ALA A 374 9.04 -15.23 1.10
CA ALA A 374 7.82 -15.93 0.73
C ALA A 374 7.66 -16.15 -0.79
N ASN A 375 8.36 -15.37 -1.62
CA ASN A 375 8.40 -15.57 -3.07
C ASN A 375 9.30 -16.74 -3.50
N LYS A 376 9.99 -17.39 -2.56
CA LYS A 376 10.90 -18.52 -2.81
C LYS A 376 10.25 -19.82 -2.36
N ASN A 377 10.85 -20.95 -2.72
CA ASN A 377 10.45 -22.26 -2.21
C ASN A 377 10.91 -22.43 -0.74
N ALA A 378 10.34 -21.61 0.15
CA ALA A 378 10.70 -21.53 1.56
C ALA A 378 9.45 -21.62 2.43
N ASP A 379 9.62 -22.22 3.62
CA ASP A 379 8.68 -22.13 4.72
C ASP A 379 9.26 -21.16 5.75
N ILE A 380 8.51 -20.12 6.11
CA ILE A 380 8.99 -19.01 6.93
C ILE A 380 8.25 -19.00 8.26
N LEU A 381 9.04 -18.97 9.33
CA LEU A 381 8.58 -18.94 10.70
C LEU A 381 9.08 -17.67 11.39
N ILE A 382 8.18 -16.80 11.84
CA ILE A 382 8.51 -15.60 12.60
C ILE A 382 8.38 -15.91 14.08
N TYR A 383 9.50 -15.93 14.80
CA TYR A 383 9.53 -16.12 16.24
C TYR A 383 9.26 -14.80 16.94
N THR A 384 8.20 -14.78 17.75
CA THR A 384 7.85 -13.72 18.70
C THR A 384 7.79 -14.33 20.09
N ASP A 385 8.21 -13.60 21.12
CA ASP A 385 8.16 -14.12 22.49
C ASP A 385 6.76 -13.98 23.14
N ASP A 386 5.81 -13.41 22.40
CA ASP A 386 4.41 -13.16 22.74
C ASP A 386 3.48 -14.20 22.08
N ALA A 387 3.00 -15.16 22.87
CA ALA A 387 2.18 -16.26 22.38
C ALA A 387 0.79 -15.84 21.90
N GLU A 388 0.16 -14.87 22.58
CA GLU A 388 -1.17 -14.38 22.23
C GLU A 388 -1.13 -13.69 20.86
N LYS A 389 -0.10 -12.86 20.62
CA LYS A 389 0.12 -12.25 19.30
C LYS A 389 0.42 -13.27 18.21
N ALA A 390 1.24 -14.28 18.50
CA ALA A 390 1.53 -15.34 17.53
C ALA A 390 0.25 -16.07 17.10
N GLU A 391 -0.62 -16.42 18.05
CA GLU A 391 -1.90 -17.06 17.78
C GLU A 391 -2.83 -16.13 17.00
N GLU A 392 -2.95 -14.86 17.42
CA GLU A 392 -3.78 -13.86 16.73
C GLU A 392 -3.35 -13.69 15.26
N TYR A 393 -2.06 -13.46 15.00
CA TYR A 393 -1.56 -13.19 13.65
C TYR A 393 -1.69 -14.41 12.74
N ASN A 394 -1.50 -15.62 13.28
CA ASN A 394 -1.76 -16.86 12.54
C ASN A 394 -3.24 -17.04 12.22
N ALA A 395 -4.14 -16.77 13.17
CA ALA A 395 -5.58 -16.91 12.97
C ALA A 395 -6.12 -15.90 11.94
N ARG A 396 -5.67 -14.64 12.03
CA ARG A 396 -6.13 -13.56 11.14
C ARG A 396 -5.40 -13.53 9.80
N ARG A 397 -4.26 -14.22 9.70
CA ARG A 397 -3.32 -14.16 8.57
C ARG A 397 -2.86 -12.74 8.27
N VAL A 398 -2.59 -11.94 9.31
CA VAL A 398 -2.19 -10.52 9.22
C VAL A 398 -1.21 -10.21 10.35
N ASP A 399 -0.13 -9.47 10.04
CA ASP A 399 0.67 -8.79 11.07
C ASP A 399 -0.08 -7.52 11.50
N GLY A 400 -0.95 -7.67 12.50
CA GLY A 400 -1.86 -6.60 12.94
C GLY A 400 -1.15 -5.39 13.52
N GLN A 401 0.10 -5.55 13.99
CA GLN A 401 0.86 -4.46 14.61
C GLN A 401 1.60 -3.61 13.59
N HIS A 402 2.24 -4.22 12.58
CA HIS A 402 3.09 -3.49 11.64
C HIS A 402 2.45 -3.29 10.26
N PHE A 403 1.67 -4.27 9.79
CA PHE A 403 1.13 -4.28 8.43
C PHE A 403 -0.35 -4.69 8.43
N PRO A 404 -1.24 -3.96 9.13
CA PRO A 404 -2.65 -4.34 9.30
C PRO A 404 -3.43 -4.40 7.97
N LEU A 405 -2.89 -3.78 6.91
CA LEU A 405 -3.46 -3.78 5.58
C LEU A 405 -3.01 -4.98 4.73
N PHE A 406 -1.94 -5.69 5.07
CA PHE A 406 -1.39 -6.74 4.21
C PHE A 406 -1.67 -8.14 4.76
N LYS A 407 -2.06 -9.06 3.88
CA LYS A 407 -2.30 -10.47 4.24
C LYS A 407 -1.00 -11.26 4.22
N LEU A 408 -0.76 -12.11 5.19
CA LEU A 408 0.44 -12.94 5.25
C LEU A 408 0.38 -14.06 4.21
N PRO A 409 1.40 -14.19 3.32
CA PRO A 409 1.56 -15.32 2.42
C PRO A 409 1.40 -16.67 3.15
N PRO A 410 0.83 -17.71 2.51
CA PRO A 410 0.47 -18.96 3.19
C PRO A 410 1.66 -19.76 3.74
N ASN A 411 2.87 -19.48 3.27
CA ASN A 411 4.13 -20.04 3.77
C ASN A 411 4.79 -19.20 4.88
N ILE A 412 4.11 -18.17 5.41
CA ILE A 412 4.53 -17.46 6.61
C ILE A 412 3.65 -17.87 7.78
N SER A 413 4.26 -18.15 8.93
CA SER A 413 3.58 -18.39 10.20
C SER A 413 4.35 -17.75 11.35
N PHE A 414 3.66 -17.49 12.45
CA PHE A 414 4.26 -17.03 13.70
C PHE A 414 4.39 -18.20 14.68
N THR A 415 5.40 -18.17 15.54
CA THR A 415 5.49 -19.07 16.70
C THR A 415 6.01 -18.32 17.91
N SER A 416 5.64 -18.80 19.09
CA SER A 416 6.25 -18.43 20.36
C SER A 416 6.97 -19.59 21.05
N ASN A 417 7.00 -20.76 20.40
CA ASN A 417 7.70 -21.94 20.91
C ASN A 417 9.17 -21.92 20.46
N PRO A 418 10.14 -21.79 21.38
CA PRO A 418 11.57 -21.80 21.04
C PRO A 418 12.03 -23.07 20.33
N VAL A 419 11.39 -24.22 20.57
CA VAL A 419 11.79 -25.50 19.97
C VAL A 419 11.65 -25.48 18.45
N ASP A 420 10.67 -24.73 17.92
CA ASP A 420 10.39 -24.71 16.48
C ASP A 420 11.55 -24.13 15.66
N VAL A 421 12.48 -23.39 16.30
CA VAL A 421 13.62 -22.78 15.62
C VAL A 421 14.74 -23.78 15.29
N GLU A 422 14.78 -24.95 15.93
CA GLU A 422 15.88 -25.92 15.78
C GLU A 422 16.06 -26.38 14.32
N GLN A 423 14.94 -26.45 13.57
CA GLN A 423 14.91 -26.94 12.19
C GLN A 423 15.19 -25.86 11.14
N GLY A 424 15.60 -24.65 11.57
CA GLY A 424 15.96 -23.56 10.67
C GLY A 424 17.16 -23.91 9.80
N THR A 425 17.06 -23.69 8.49
CA THR A 425 18.19 -23.78 7.55
C THR A 425 18.78 -22.40 7.24
N LEU A 426 18.10 -21.34 7.67
CA LEU A 426 18.52 -19.95 7.59
C LEU A 426 17.86 -19.16 8.72
N PHE A 427 18.64 -18.38 9.44
CA PHE A 427 18.13 -17.46 10.45
C PHE A 427 18.19 -16.02 9.96
N VAL A 428 17.10 -15.28 10.12
CA VAL A 428 17.04 -13.84 9.86
C VAL A 428 16.96 -13.14 11.21
N GLN A 429 18.01 -12.42 11.57
CA GLN A 429 18.03 -11.62 12.78
C GLN A 429 17.28 -10.30 12.54
N ALA A 430 16.07 -10.22 13.09
CA ALA A 430 15.15 -9.10 12.95
C ALA A 430 14.76 -8.44 14.28
N ALA A 431 15.30 -8.90 15.41
CA ALA A 431 15.11 -8.28 16.71
C ALA A 431 15.80 -6.90 16.75
N ARG A 432 15.15 -5.92 17.36
CA ARG A 432 15.72 -4.58 17.52
C ARG A 432 16.91 -4.62 18.49
N PRO A 433 17.86 -3.68 18.41
CA PRO A 433 19.03 -3.74 19.28
C PRO A 433 18.71 -3.78 20.78
N TRP A 434 17.69 -3.04 21.22
CA TRP A 434 17.21 -3.04 22.62
C TRP A 434 16.29 -4.22 22.98
N GLU A 435 15.95 -5.07 22.02
CA GLU A 435 15.15 -6.28 22.22
C GLU A 435 16.04 -7.55 22.15
N LEU A 436 17.34 -7.42 21.85
CA LEU A 436 18.21 -8.54 21.53
C LEU A 436 18.22 -9.62 22.61
N ASP A 437 18.51 -9.24 23.86
CA ASP A 437 18.56 -10.14 25.01
C ASP A 437 17.22 -10.86 25.26
N ARG A 438 16.10 -10.12 25.14
CA ARG A 438 14.74 -10.67 25.30
C ARG A 438 14.48 -11.87 24.37
N TYR A 439 15.03 -11.83 23.16
CA TYR A 439 14.89 -12.90 22.18
C TYR A 439 15.98 -13.97 22.31
N TYR A 440 17.26 -13.58 22.31
CA TYR A 440 18.37 -14.52 22.19
C TYR A 440 18.64 -15.30 23.47
N SER A 441 18.36 -14.74 24.66
CA SER A 441 18.47 -15.49 25.92
C SER A 441 17.59 -16.75 25.95
N ARG A 442 16.42 -16.70 25.29
CA ARG A 442 15.47 -17.82 25.16
C ARG A 442 15.85 -18.80 24.06
N LEU A 443 16.47 -18.31 22.99
CA LEU A 443 16.78 -19.11 21.79
C LEU A 443 18.18 -19.72 21.80
N LYS A 444 19.09 -19.22 22.64
CA LYS A 444 20.51 -19.59 22.70
C LYS A 444 20.76 -21.10 22.57
N LEU A 445 20.13 -21.90 23.43
CA LEU A 445 20.34 -23.36 23.45
C LEU A 445 19.89 -24.08 22.17
N TYR A 446 18.96 -23.49 21.43
CA TYR A 446 18.45 -24.03 20.18
C TYR A 446 19.33 -23.60 19.00
N LEU A 447 19.72 -22.32 18.98
CA LEU A 447 20.60 -21.76 17.95
C LEU A 447 22.01 -22.34 17.98
N GLN A 448 22.48 -22.78 19.15
CA GLN A 448 23.78 -23.44 19.34
C GLN A 448 23.83 -24.87 18.77
N LYS A 449 22.69 -25.52 18.53
CA LYS A 449 22.63 -26.87 17.94
C LYS A 449 22.64 -26.86 16.41
N ASN A 450 22.77 -25.68 15.80
CA ASN A 450 22.54 -25.48 14.39
C ASN A 450 23.63 -24.55 13.83
N ASP A 451 24.18 -24.86 12.66
CA ASP A 451 25.27 -24.10 12.02
C ASP A 451 24.80 -23.21 10.85
N ALA A 452 23.49 -23.07 10.66
CA ALA A 452 22.93 -22.29 9.56
C ALA A 452 23.31 -20.80 9.66
N PRO A 453 23.45 -20.10 8.50
CA PRO A 453 23.75 -18.68 8.47
C PRO A 453 22.73 -17.84 9.23
N VAL A 454 23.20 -16.74 9.82
CA VAL A 454 22.41 -15.72 10.52
C VAL A 454 22.55 -14.39 9.78
N VAL A 455 21.50 -14.00 9.07
CA VAL A 455 21.43 -12.76 8.29
C VAL A 455 20.82 -11.66 9.15
N SER A 456 21.63 -10.71 9.61
CA SER A 456 21.13 -9.51 10.29
C SER A 456 20.57 -8.51 9.28
N VAL A 457 19.28 -8.18 9.44
CA VAL A 457 18.55 -7.19 8.62
C VAL A 457 18.19 -5.93 9.40
N VAL A 458 18.45 -5.93 10.71
CA VAL A 458 18.29 -4.78 11.58
C VAL A 458 19.61 -4.06 11.76
N LYS A 459 19.52 -2.74 11.90
CA LYS A 459 20.62 -1.80 12.01
C LYS A 459 20.60 -1.16 13.39
N GLY A 460 21.77 -0.85 13.93
CA GLY A 460 21.89 -0.06 15.16
C GLY A 460 22.92 -0.64 16.12
N PHE A 461 23.08 0.09 17.23
CA PHE A 461 23.97 -0.26 18.32
C PHE A 461 23.18 -0.92 19.44
N THR A 462 23.81 -1.83 20.18
CA THR A 462 23.25 -2.51 21.35
C THR A 462 23.76 -1.89 22.64
N GLY A 463 23.10 -2.19 23.76
CA GLY A 463 23.44 -1.60 25.07
C GLY A 463 24.65 -2.25 25.76
N SER A 464 25.25 -3.24 25.12
CA SER A 464 26.42 -3.95 25.63
C SER A 464 27.69 -3.09 25.53
N GLU A 465 28.76 -3.51 26.20
CA GLU A 465 30.07 -2.86 26.11
C GLU A 465 30.68 -2.90 24.69
N LYS A 466 30.24 -3.85 23.85
CA LYS A 466 30.71 -3.99 22.45
C LYS A 466 29.82 -3.27 21.45
N GLY A 467 28.56 -3.07 21.80
CA GLY A 467 27.63 -2.14 21.17
C GLY A 467 27.23 -2.44 19.73
N LEU A 468 27.56 -3.61 19.15
CA LEU A 468 27.08 -4.03 17.83
C LEU A 468 26.34 -5.36 17.91
N ILE A 469 25.28 -5.50 17.12
CA ILE A 469 24.39 -6.68 17.14
C ILE A 469 25.19 -7.97 16.93
N LEU A 470 25.99 -8.05 15.87
CA LEU A 470 26.74 -9.27 15.55
C LEU A 470 27.87 -9.57 16.55
N ASP A 471 28.42 -8.54 17.20
CA ASP A 471 29.40 -8.75 18.26
C ASP A 471 28.70 -9.36 19.48
N ASP A 472 27.51 -8.89 19.85
CA ASP A 472 26.73 -9.48 20.95
C ASP A 472 26.28 -10.91 20.63
N LEU A 473 25.84 -11.18 19.39
CA LEU A 473 25.55 -12.55 18.93
C LEU A 473 26.73 -13.49 19.16
N SER A 474 27.94 -13.04 18.84
CA SER A 474 29.15 -13.85 19.04
C SER A 474 29.47 -14.06 20.52
N ASN A 475 29.41 -12.98 21.31
CA ASN A 475 30.06 -12.93 22.62
C ASN A 475 29.13 -13.25 23.79
N GLU A 476 27.85 -12.92 23.67
CA GLU A 476 26.85 -13.15 24.74
C GLU A 476 26.05 -14.42 24.47
N TYR A 477 25.80 -14.73 23.20
CA TYR A 477 24.94 -15.85 22.78
C TYR A 477 25.70 -17.01 22.11
N ASP A 478 27.03 -16.92 22.03
CA ASP A 478 27.94 -17.93 21.47
C ASP A 478 27.55 -18.39 20.05
N ILE A 479 27.07 -17.46 19.22
CA ILE A 479 26.81 -17.73 17.80
C ILE A 479 28.13 -17.63 17.04
N HIS A 480 28.53 -18.71 16.37
CA HIS A 480 29.82 -18.76 15.69
C HIS A 480 29.94 -17.66 14.61
N PRO A 481 31.01 -16.82 14.60
CA PRO A 481 31.14 -15.70 13.68
C PRO A 481 31.06 -16.05 12.19
N ASP A 482 31.49 -17.25 11.79
CA ASP A 482 31.39 -17.71 10.39
C ASP A 482 29.95 -17.80 9.87
N ARG A 483 28.97 -17.84 10.76
CA ARG A 483 27.54 -17.82 10.42
C ARG A 483 27.05 -16.41 10.08
N HIS A 484 27.81 -15.37 10.43
CA HIS A 484 27.34 -13.99 10.36
C HIS A 484 27.32 -13.46 8.94
N VAL A 485 26.13 -12.99 8.57
CA VAL A 485 25.83 -12.28 7.34
C VAL A 485 25.09 -11.00 7.72
N VAL A 486 25.37 -9.92 7.02
CA VAL A 486 24.67 -8.65 7.21
C VAL A 486 24.11 -8.19 5.88
N MET A 487 22.89 -7.65 5.93
CA MET A 487 22.21 -7.09 4.77
C MET A 487 21.71 -5.68 5.13
N ALA A 488 22.20 -4.67 4.41
CA ALA A 488 21.85 -3.27 4.67
C ALA A 488 21.66 -2.48 3.36
N GLY A 489 20.85 -1.43 3.40
CA GLY A 489 20.55 -0.59 2.25
C GLY A 489 19.47 0.44 2.54
N ALA A 490 19.28 1.37 1.61
CA ALA A 490 18.30 2.45 1.69
C ALA A 490 16.89 1.93 1.37
N ASN A 491 16.09 1.64 2.41
CA ASN A 491 14.73 1.12 2.22
C ASN A 491 13.82 1.34 3.44
N TYR A 492 12.52 1.25 3.19
CA TYR A 492 11.46 1.28 4.19
C TYR A 492 10.63 -0.01 4.13
N PRO A 493 10.34 -0.66 5.27
CA PRO A 493 9.54 -1.88 5.32
C PRO A 493 8.19 -1.76 4.61
N GLU A 494 7.53 -0.62 4.77
CA GLU A 494 6.26 -0.29 4.15
C GLU A 494 6.38 -0.31 2.62
N GLN A 495 7.46 0.25 2.08
CA GLN A 495 7.71 0.27 0.63
C GLN A 495 8.04 -1.12 0.08
N ILE A 496 8.69 -1.97 0.86
CA ILE A 496 8.94 -3.38 0.50
C ILE A 496 7.61 -4.14 0.43
N MET A 497 6.73 -3.96 1.42
CA MET A 497 5.39 -4.56 1.42
C MET A 497 4.54 -4.06 0.24
N GLU A 498 4.71 -2.79 -0.13
CA GLU A 498 4.13 -2.20 -1.35
C GLU A 498 4.77 -2.68 -2.65
N ARG A 499 5.86 -3.45 -2.59
CA ARG A 499 6.65 -3.93 -3.74
C ARG A 499 7.28 -2.81 -4.57
N LYS A 500 7.66 -1.71 -3.93
CA LYS A 500 8.50 -0.67 -4.56
C LYS A 500 9.93 -1.18 -4.65
N ILE A 501 10.64 -0.70 -5.67
CA ILE A 501 12.04 -1.07 -5.92
C ILE A 501 12.87 -0.73 -4.68
N SER A 502 13.56 -1.73 -4.13
CA SER A 502 14.43 -1.61 -2.96
C SER A 502 15.77 -2.30 -3.22
N GLY A 503 16.85 -1.70 -2.74
CA GLY A 503 18.22 -2.21 -2.91
C GLY A 503 18.88 -2.55 -1.57
N TYR A 504 19.66 -3.61 -1.55
CA TYR A 504 20.52 -4.01 -0.43
C TYR A 504 21.91 -4.42 -0.89
N GLU A 505 22.88 -4.21 -0.02
CA GLU A 505 24.18 -4.86 -0.06
C GLU A 505 24.29 -5.91 1.04
N MET A 506 25.01 -6.98 0.72
CA MET A 506 25.24 -8.11 1.60
C MET A 506 26.73 -8.40 1.74
N ALA A 507 27.18 -8.61 2.98
CA ALA A 507 28.50 -9.12 3.31
C ALA A 507 28.38 -10.28 4.30
N ALA A 508 29.35 -11.19 4.29
CA ALA A 508 29.40 -12.34 5.18
C ALA A 508 30.85 -12.62 5.63
N ASN A 509 31.03 -13.08 6.87
CA ASN A 509 32.35 -13.49 7.36
C ASN A 509 32.89 -14.68 6.56
N ARG A 510 31.97 -15.49 6.02
CA ARG A 510 32.19 -16.51 4.99
C ARG A 510 31.69 -16.01 3.63
N PRO A 511 32.55 -15.42 2.78
CA PRO A 511 32.12 -14.80 1.52
C PRO A 511 31.49 -15.77 0.52
N ASP A 512 31.76 -17.08 0.65
CA ASP A 512 31.12 -18.12 -0.16
C ASP A 512 29.59 -18.16 -0.01
N LEU A 513 29.05 -17.71 1.13
CA LEU A 513 27.60 -17.63 1.38
C LEU A 513 26.92 -16.51 0.58
N VAL A 514 27.67 -15.47 0.19
CA VAL A 514 27.08 -14.23 -0.34
C VAL A 514 26.38 -14.46 -1.67
N ALA A 515 26.94 -15.29 -2.56
CA ALA A 515 26.37 -15.54 -3.88
C ALA A 515 24.98 -16.20 -3.79
N GLU A 516 24.85 -17.25 -2.98
CA GLU A 516 23.57 -17.95 -2.78
C GLU A 516 22.54 -17.06 -2.06
N LEU A 517 22.95 -16.39 -0.99
CA LEU A 517 22.04 -15.58 -0.18
C LEU A 517 21.59 -14.31 -0.91
N THR A 518 22.45 -13.66 -1.69
CA THR A 518 22.02 -12.52 -2.54
C THR A 518 20.95 -12.95 -3.55
N GLN A 519 21.06 -14.15 -4.14
CA GLN A 519 20.04 -14.70 -5.03
C GLN A 519 18.74 -15.05 -4.27
N LEU A 520 18.85 -15.63 -3.08
CA LEU A 520 17.71 -16.02 -2.25
C LEU A 520 16.89 -14.81 -1.79
N PHE A 521 17.54 -13.72 -1.39
CA PHE A 521 16.86 -12.50 -0.93
C PHE A 521 16.44 -11.56 -2.07
N SER A 522 16.85 -11.84 -3.31
CA SER A 522 16.46 -11.03 -4.47
C SER A 522 15.13 -11.48 -5.08
N THR A 523 14.31 -10.53 -5.52
CA THR A 523 13.03 -10.72 -6.19
C THR A 523 12.91 -9.74 -7.36
N ALA A 524 11.75 -9.63 -8.01
CA ALA A 524 11.51 -8.65 -9.06
C ALA A 524 11.46 -7.19 -8.57
N TYR A 525 11.43 -6.96 -7.25
CA TYR A 525 11.35 -5.62 -6.64
C TYR A 525 12.36 -5.38 -5.52
N VAL A 526 12.94 -6.43 -4.94
CA VAL A 526 14.08 -6.31 -4.02
C VAL A 526 15.33 -6.83 -4.71
N PHE A 527 16.34 -5.98 -4.83
CA PHE A 527 17.60 -6.31 -5.47
C PHE A 527 18.70 -6.35 -4.41
N VAL A 528 19.21 -7.54 -4.12
CA VAL A 528 20.33 -7.73 -3.19
C VAL A 528 21.57 -8.03 -3.99
N ARG A 529 22.65 -7.29 -3.72
CA ARG A 529 23.96 -7.49 -4.34
C ARG A 529 25.05 -7.69 -3.30
N PRO A 530 26.19 -8.30 -3.64
CA PRO A 530 27.36 -8.27 -2.78
C PRO A 530 27.75 -6.82 -2.46
N ALA A 531 28.18 -6.58 -1.23
CA ALA A 531 28.89 -5.34 -0.89
C ALA A 531 30.19 -5.24 -1.70
N LEU A 532 30.73 -4.02 -1.83
CA LEU A 532 32.01 -3.79 -2.53
C LEU A 532 33.12 -4.69 -1.99
N ASN A 533 33.13 -4.88 -0.67
CA ASN A 533 33.90 -5.92 -0.02
C ASN A 533 32.96 -6.96 0.61
N ALA A 534 32.81 -8.11 -0.05
CA ALA A 534 31.87 -9.16 0.36
C ALA A 534 32.20 -9.80 1.72
N ALA A 535 33.43 -9.60 2.24
CA ALA A 535 33.86 -10.06 3.56
C ALA A 535 33.69 -8.99 4.66
N ASP A 536 33.38 -7.74 4.31
CA ASP A 536 33.35 -6.62 5.26
C ASP A 536 31.99 -6.50 5.98
N VAL A 537 31.66 -7.54 6.76
CA VAL A 537 30.46 -7.57 7.62
C VAL A 537 30.42 -6.37 8.55
N ARG A 538 31.57 -5.97 9.09
CA ARG A 538 31.65 -4.87 10.04
C ARG A 538 31.34 -3.53 9.38
N GLY A 539 31.91 -3.25 8.20
CA GLY A 539 31.61 -2.03 7.44
C GLY A 539 30.15 -1.92 7.01
N VAL A 540 29.53 -3.01 6.52
CA VAL A 540 28.11 -2.99 6.14
C VAL A 540 27.19 -2.75 7.35
N GLN A 541 27.47 -3.40 8.50
CA GLN A 541 26.72 -3.18 9.74
C GLN A 541 26.87 -1.73 10.24
N LEU A 542 28.08 -1.18 10.22
CA LEU A 542 28.38 0.17 10.69
C LEU A 542 27.78 1.25 9.80
N GLY A 543 27.78 1.07 8.47
CA GLY A 543 27.11 1.99 7.55
C GLY A 543 25.63 2.17 7.89
N GLY A 544 24.93 1.05 8.14
CA GLY A 544 23.53 1.07 8.55
C GLY A 544 23.28 1.64 9.95
N ALA A 545 24.20 1.40 10.89
CA ALA A 545 24.06 1.83 12.29
C ALA A 545 24.36 3.32 12.49
N LEU A 546 25.48 3.82 11.93
CA LEU A 546 25.95 5.19 12.11
C LEU A 546 25.07 6.23 11.41
N LYS A 547 24.45 5.89 10.28
CA LYS A 547 23.62 6.83 9.50
C LYS A 547 22.55 7.54 10.34
N ASN A 548 21.98 6.85 11.33
CA ASN A 548 20.87 7.38 12.13
C ASN A 548 21.35 8.48 13.09
N ILE A 549 22.62 8.43 13.52
CA ILE A 549 23.24 9.51 14.31
C ILE A 549 23.36 10.78 13.45
N TYR A 550 23.72 10.63 12.17
CA TYR A 550 23.79 11.75 11.25
C TYR A 550 22.41 12.24 10.79
N ALA A 551 21.39 11.38 10.78
CA ALA A 551 20.01 11.81 10.60
C ALA A 551 19.53 12.69 11.77
N LEU A 552 19.91 12.36 13.01
CA LEU A 552 19.70 13.25 14.16
C LEU A 552 20.41 14.59 13.96
N ALA A 553 21.67 14.58 13.51
CA ALA A 553 22.41 15.82 13.20
C ALA A 553 21.68 16.68 12.16
N THR A 554 21.15 16.07 11.09
CA THR A 554 20.32 16.76 10.09
C THR A 554 19.09 17.40 10.73
N GLY A 555 18.37 16.67 11.59
CA GLY A 555 17.18 17.19 12.26
C GLY A 555 17.47 18.35 13.21
N LEU A 556 18.56 18.26 13.97
CA LEU A 556 19.00 19.37 14.85
C LEU A 556 19.31 20.64 14.04
N LEU A 557 19.99 20.50 12.89
CA LEU A 557 20.28 21.62 11.97
C LEU A 557 19.01 22.20 11.36
N ASP A 558 18.11 21.33 10.89
CA ASP A 558 16.87 21.71 10.23
C ASP A 558 15.96 22.52 11.19
N GLY A 559 15.70 22.00 12.39
CA GLY A 559 14.87 22.69 13.38
C GLY A 559 15.50 24.00 13.87
N TYR A 560 16.83 24.06 13.95
CA TYR A 560 17.50 25.31 14.29
C TYR A 560 17.36 26.36 13.21
N TYR A 561 17.64 26.01 11.95
CA TYR A 561 17.51 26.98 10.88
C TYR A 561 16.05 27.41 10.70
N GLU A 562 15.08 26.51 10.86
CA GLU A 562 13.65 26.86 10.89
C GLU A 562 13.35 27.89 11.99
N SER A 563 13.78 27.62 13.23
CA SER A 563 13.48 28.47 14.39
C SER A 563 14.25 29.82 14.39
N SER A 564 15.45 29.86 13.81
CA SER A 564 16.38 30.99 13.96
C SER A 564 16.48 31.88 12.72
N LEU A 565 16.42 31.29 11.52
CA LEU A 565 16.60 32.01 10.25
C LEU A 565 15.34 31.95 9.37
N GLY A 566 14.49 30.95 9.57
CA GLY A 566 13.34 30.65 8.72
C GLY A 566 13.71 30.26 7.29
N GLY A 567 12.71 29.84 6.52
CA GLY A 567 12.87 29.51 5.09
C GLY A 567 13.39 28.09 4.81
N ASN A 568 13.59 27.80 3.52
CA ASN A 568 14.06 26.49 3.05
C ASN A 568 15.57 26.34 3.31
N CYS A 569 15.97 25.25 3.97
CA CYS A 569 17.35 24.96 4.36
C CYS A 569 18.02 23.84 3.56
N ASP A 570 17.38 23.34 2.51
CA ASP A 570 17.81 22.18 1.72
C ASP A 570 19.27 22.30 1.27
N ASN A 571 19.65 23.44 0.68
CA ASN A 571 21.01 23.66 0.20
C ASN A 571 22.06 23.48 1.31
N SER A 572 21.83 24.08 2.48
CA SER A 572 22.72 23.98 3.63
C SER A 572 22.82 22.54 4.14
N LEU A 573 21.68 21.85 4.27
CA LEU A 573 21.64 20.46 4.74
C LEU A 573 22.35 19.51 3.76
N PHE A 574 22.18 19.71 2.45
CA PHE A 574 22.90 18.95 1.42
C PHE A 574 24.41 19.19 1.50
N HIS A 575 24.87 20.44 1.64
CA HIS A 575 26.29 20.74 1.76
C HIS A 575 26.93 20.07 2.98
N VAL A 576 26.25 20.10 4.13
CA VAL A 576 26.75 19.51 5.37
C VAL A 576 26.72 17.97 5.32
N SER A 577 25.79 17.35 4.58
CA SER A 577 25.70 15.88 4.47
C SER A 577 26.95 15.21 3.89
N ASN A 578 27.68 15.89 3.00
CA ASN A 578 28.97 15.38 2.50
C ASN A 578 30.00 15.21 3.63
N ARG A 579 29.92 16.07 4.65
CA ARG A 579 30.80 15.99 5.84
C ARG A 579 30.36 14.89 6.77
N PHE A 580 29.05 14.69 6.93
CA PHE A 580 28.49 13.54 7.65
C PHE A 580 28.98 12.24 7.05
N PHE A 581 28.99 12.12 5.72
CA PHE A 581 29.50 10.93 5.06
C PHE A 581 30.99 10.67 5.35
N ARG A 582 31.83 11.71 5.31
CA ARG A 582 33.26 11.59 5.63
C ARG A 582 33.50 11.17 7.07
N GLU A 583 32.83 11.80 8.03
CA GLU A 583 32.97 11.49 9.46
C GLU A 583 32.42 10.10 9.78
N MET A 584 31.27 9.72 9.20
CA MET A 584 30.70 8.38 9.30
C MET A 584 31.70 7.31 8.83
N THR A 585 32.35 7.56 7.70
CA THR A 585 33.36 6.64 7.14
C THR A 585 34.60 6.56 8.05
N ALA A 586 35.03 7.68 8.63
CA ALA A 586 36.15 7.72 9.56
C ALA A 586 35.87 6.93 10.85
N ILE A 587 34.72 7.16 11.49
CA ILE A 587 34.27 6.40 12.65
C ILE A 587 34.15 4.92 12.31
N GLY A 588 33.49 4.59 11.20
CA GLY A 588 33.30 3.22 10.77
C GLY A 588 34.61 2.48 10.50
N THR A 589 35.61 3.17 9.94
CA THR A 589 36.95 2.61 9.72
C THR A 589 37.73 2.44 11.02
N ALA A 590 37.63 3.41 11.94
CA ALA A 590 38.23 3.31 13.27
C ALA A 590 37.66 2.12 14.06
N MET A 591 36.39 1.79 13.81
CA MET A 591 35.72 0.61 14.36
C MET A 591 35.95 -0.67 13.53
N GLY A 592 36.84 -0.65 12.54
CA GLY A 592 37.29 -1.86 11.83
C GLY A 592 36.55 -2.21 10.54
N GLY A 593 35.65 -1.36 10.05
CA GLY A 593 35.10 -1.47 8.69
C GLY A 593 36.10 -1.04 7.61
N LYS A 594 35.79 -1.30 6.33
CA LYS A 594 36.58 -0.82 5.19
C LYS A 594 35.95 0.42 4.57
N ALA A 595 36.76 1.44 4.32
CA ALA A 595 36.30 2.73 3.78
C ALA A 595 35.50 2.59 2.48
N GLU A 596 35.92 1.69 1.58
CA GLU A 596 35.25 1.40 0.31
C GLU A 596 33.79 0.95 0.49
N THR A 597 33.48 0.18 1.55
CA THR A 597 32.13 -0.32 1.83
C THR A 597 31.13 0.82 2.09
N PHE A 598 31.58 1.93 2.67
CA PHE A 598 30.70 3.07 2.96
C PHE A 598 30.24 3.78 1.68
N SER A 599 30.97 3.68 0.57
CA SER A 599 30.54 4.26 -0.72
C SER A 599 29.36 3.52 -1.37
N GLY A 600 28.98 2.35 -0.85
CA GLY A 600 27.88 1.52 -1.36
C GLY A 600 26.47 1.90 -0.87
N LEU A 601 25.51 1.03 -1.16
CA LEU A 601 24.11 1.13 -0.72
C LEU A 601 23.99 1.10 0.82
N SER A 602 24.84 0.34 1.51
CA SER A 602 24.79 0.23 2.97
C SER A 602 25.33 1.46 3.71
N GLY A 603 26.05 2.35 3.02
CA GLY A 603 26.61 3.57 3.60
C GLY A 603 25.99 4.83 3.00
N LEU A 604 26.54 5.32 1.88
CA LEU A 604 26.18 6.60 1.28
C LEU A 604 24.69 6.68 0.94
N THR A 605 24.13 5.70 0.22
CA THR A 605 22.72 5.76 -0.19
C THR A 605 21.79 5.72 1.03
N ASP A 606 22.07 4.87 2.02
CA ASP A 606 21.25 4.75 3.22
C ASP A 606 21.36 5.99 4.12
N LEU A 607 22.53 6.63 4.17
CA LEU A 607 22.72 7.94 4.79
C LEU A 607 21.85 9.01 4.11
N MET A 608 21.89 9.10 2.78
CA MET A 608 21.08 10.07 2.05
C MET A 608 19.57 9.86 2.31
N LEU A 609 19.10 8.61 2.33
CA LEU A 609 17.71 8.32 2.68
C LEU A 609 17.38 8.68 4.13
N ALA A 610 18.31 8.43 5.06
CA ALA A 610 18.12 8.76 6.48
C ALA A 610 18.08 10.28 6.73
N CYS A 611 18.86 11.07 5.99
CA CYS A 611 18.91 12.52 6.14
C CYS A 611 17.80 13.23 5.35
N PHE A 612 17.40 12.72 4.18
CA PHE A 612 16.53 13.46 3.25
C PHE A 612 15.21 12.75 2.91
N GLY A 613 15.01 11.52 3.36
CA GLY A 613 13.77 10.79 3.13
C GLY A 613 12.59 11.38 3.90
N ALA A 614 11.41 11.33 3.29
CA ALA A 614 10.18 11.84 3.91
C ALA A 614 9.81 11.11 5.22
N ASP A 615 10.18 9.83 5.35
CA ASP A 615 9.89 9.00 6.52
C ASP A 615 11.10 8.87 7.48
N ALA A 616 12.01 9.85 7.47
CA ALA A 616 13.21 9.87 8.31
C ALA A 616 12.89 10.19 9.79
N ARG A 617 12.51 9.15 10.55
CA ARG A 617 12.07 9.27 11.95
C ARG A 617 13.08 9.95 12.88
N ASP A 618 14.37 9.61 12.77
CA ASP A 618 15.42 10.23 13.59
C ASP A 618 15.60 11.73 13.26
N ARG A 619 15.59 12.10 11.97
CA ARG A 619 15.60 13.52 11.57
C ARG A 619 14.39 14.26 12.14
N GLN A 620 13.19 13.73 11.96
CA GLN A 620 11.96 14.36 12.46
C GLN A 620 12.00 14.52 13.98
N TYR A 621 12.43 13.48 14.70
CA TYR A 621 12.56 13.53 16.15
C TYR A 621 13.52 14.64 16.61
N ALA A 622 14.70 14.74 16.01
CA ALA A 622 15.69 15.76 16.35
C ALA A 622 15.22 17.17 15.97
N HIS A 623 14.52 17.32 14.85
CA HIS A 623 13.87 18.58 14.46
C HIS A 623 12.85 19.04 15.51
N ASP A 624 11.96 18.12 15.91
CA ASP A 624 10.93 18.40 16.92
C ASP A 624 11.54 18.63 18.30
N PHE A 625 12.71 18.04 18.57
CA PHE A 625 13.46 18.25 19.81
C PHE A 625 13.90 19.70 19.95
N VAL A 626 14.45 20.30 18.89
CA VAL A 626 14.82 21.73 18.88
C VAL A 626 13.59 22.62 19.10
N ASN A 627 12.46 22.24 18.50
CA ASN A 627 11.20 22.97 18.59
C ASN A 627 10.40 22.72 19.90
N GLY A 628 10.94 21.94 20.85
CA GLY A 628 10.27 21.61 22.12
C GLY A 628 9.01 20.75 21.97
N LYS A 629 8.84 20.07 20.83
CA LYS A 629 7.69 19.21 20.48
C LYS A 629 8.00 17.72 20.59
N ALA A 630 9.26 17.34 20.80
CA ALA A 630 9.67 15.95 20.89
C ALA A 630 9.16 15.24 22.16
N GLU A 631 8.83 13.96 22.02
CA GLU A 631 8.56 13.08 23.15
C GLU A 631 9.83 12.78 23.94
N LYS A 632 9.78 12.88 25.28
CA LYS A 632 10.96 12.73 26.15
C LYS A 632 11.58 11.32 26.12
N ASP A 633 10.75 10.28 25.94
CA ASP A 633 11.17 8.87 26.00
C ASP A 633 11.21 8.18 24.63
N HIS A 634 11.39 8.95 23.55
CA HIS A 634 11.47 8.41 22.20
C HIS A 634 12.59 7.37 22.07
N LYS A 635 12.25 6.19 21.57
CA LYS A 635 13.19 5.11 21.29
C LYS A 635 13.41 4.99 19.79
N SER A 636 14.62 5.32 19.36
CA SER A 636 15.07 5.15 17.98
C SER A 636 16.48 4.59 17.93
N ASN A 637 16.87 4.07 16.75
CA ASN A 637 18.22 3.59 16.52
C ASN A 637 19.25 4.72 16.63
N GLY A 638 18.91 5.95 16.21
CA GLY A 638 19.79 7.11 16.35
C GLY A 638 20.05 7.46 17.82
N VAL A 639 18.98 7.60 18.63
CA VAL A 639 19.10 7.97 20.06
C VAL A 639 19.87 6.90 20.83
N PHE A 640 19.58 5.63 20.54
CA PHE A 640 20.29 4.53 21.17
C PHE A 640 21.77 4.46 20.72
N GLY A 641 22.01 4.70 19.43
CA GLY A 641 23.35 4.72 18.83
C GLY A 641 24.24 5.80 19.41
N VAL A 642 23.73 7.04 19.50
CA VAL A 642 24.53 8.16 20.02
C VAL A 642 24.88 7.98 21.51
N ARG A 643 24.02 7.32 22.31
CA ARG A 643 24.32 6.96 23.70
C ARG A 643 25.40 5.88 23.82
N SER A 644 25.46 4.96 22.87
CA SER A 644 26.36 3.80 22.92
C SER A 644 27.74 4.11 22.33
N LEU A 645 27.82 5.02 21.37
CA LEU A 645 29.04 5.35 20.62
C LEU A 645 30.26 5.70 21.51
N PRO A 646 30.15 6.47 22.60
CA PRO A 646 31.29 6.79 23.48
C PRO A 646 31.91 5.58 24.19
N ASN A 647 31.18 4.46 24.32
CA ASN A 647 31.71 3.24 24.90
C ASN A 647 32.59 2.46 23.90
N LEU A 648 32.43 2.74 22.60
CA LEU A 648 33.02 1.97 21.51
C LEU A 648 34.24 2.65 20.90
N ILE A 649 34.27 3.97 20.95
CA ILE A 649 35.35 4.79 20.42
C ILE A 649 35.65 5.96 21.37
N ASN A 650 36.87 6.50 21.29
CA ASN A 650 37.20 7.76 21.92
C ASN A 650 36.51 8.93 21.19
N LEU A 651 35.23 9.16 21.50
CA LEU A 651 34.41 10.20 20.88
C LEU A 651 34.88 11.59 21.34
N ASN A 652 35.68 12.25 20.52
CA ASN A 652 36.26 13.56 20.80
C ASN A 652 35.87 14.58 19.70
N PRO A 653 35.80 15.88 20.05
CA PRO A 653 35.34 16.91 19.13
C PRO A 653 36.34 17.26 18.01
N ASP A 654 37.61 16.88 18.12
CA ASP A 654 38.60 17.18 17.08
C ASP A 654 38.54 16.15 15.92
N ASP A 655 38.33 14.88 16.23
CA ASP A 655 38.22 13.81 15.23
C ASP A 655 36.78 13.62 14.73
N TYR A 656 35.78 13.74 15.62
CA TYR A 656 34.39 13.38 15.36
C TYR A 656 33.41 14.50 15.80
N PRO A 657 33.57 15.72 15.27
CA PRO A 657 32.85 16.88 15.76
C PRO A 657 31.33 16.74 15.69
N VAL A 658 30.79 16.16 14.62
CA VAL A 658 29.33 16.07 14.45
C VAL A 658 28.74 15.04 15.40
N ALA A 659 29.28 13.82 15.44
CA ALA A 659 28.79 12.79 16.33
C ALA A 659 28.93 13.21 17.80
N PHE A 660 30.02 13.89 18.16
CA PHE A 660 30.21 14.48 19.48
C PHE A 660 29.14 15.53 19.80
N ALA A 661 28.86 16.43 18.86
CA ALA A 661 27.83 17.46 18.97
C ALA A 661 26.43 16.87 19.22
N VAL A 662 26.03 15.87 18.44
CA VAL A 662 24.72 15.19 18.63
C VAL A 662 24.66 14.56 20.03
N HIS A 663 25.74 13.89 20.47
CA HIS A 663 25.81 13.30 21.80
C HIS A 663 25.71 14.35 22.91
N ALA A 664 26.40 15.48 22.77
CA ALA A 664 26.39 16.58 23.71
C ALA A 664 24.97 17.17 23.91
N VAL A 665 24.21 17.39 22.85
CA VAL A 665 22.81 17.88 22.97
C VAL A 665 21.92 16.81 23.53
N MET A 666 21.84 15.68 22.84
CA MET A 666 20.73 14.74 23.02
C MET A 666 20.92 13.83 24.23
N VAL A 667 22.15 13.69 24.71
CA VAL A 667 22.48 12.82 25.86
C VAL A 667 22.95 13.64 27.06
N LYS A 668 23.83 14.63 26.86
CA LYS A 668 24.34 15.46 27.97
C LYS A 668 23.47 16.68 28.28
N GLY A 669 22.47 17.00 27.46
CA GLY A 669 21.57 18.13 27.68
C GLY A 669 22.25 19.50 27.52
N MET A 670 23.30 19.59 26.72
CA MET A 670 23.93 20.88 26.40
C MET A 670 22.99 21.73 25.54
N GLU A 671 23.01 23.06 25.72
CA GLU A 671 22.14 23.98 24.98
C GLU A 671 22.38 23.89 23.47
N GLY A 672 21.29 23.81 22.71
CA GLY A 672 21.32 23.56 21.26
C GLY A 672 22.12 24.59 20.46
N GLU A 673 22.05 25.87 20.83
CA GLU A 673 22.75 26.97 20.15
C GLU A 673 24.28 26.76 20.10
N HIS A 674 24.87 26.32 21.22
CA HIS A 674 26.29 25.98 21.31
C HIS A 674 26.69 24.80 20.42
N VAL A 675 25.75 23.89 20.14
CA VAL A 675 26.01 22.69 19.34
C VAL A 675 26.00 22.99 17.85
N LEU A 676 25.19 23.96 17.42
CA LEU A 676 25.14 24.39 16.04
C LEU A 676 26.33 25.28 15.69
N GLU A 677 26.75 26.14 16.62
CA GLU A 677 28.05 26.81 16.53
C GLU A 677 29.19 25.79 16.51
N SER A 678 29.13 24.72 17.31
CA SER A 678 30.15 23.66 17.30
C SER A 678 30.17 22.88 15.98
N ILE A 679 29.02 22.52 15.39
CA ILE A 679 28.93 21.89 14.06
C ILE A 679 29.48 22.87 12.99
N MET A 680 29.01 24.12 12.95
CA MET A 680 29.46 25.13 11.98
C MET A 680 30.95 25.51 12.12
N TYR A 681 31.44 25.62 13.35
CA TYR A 681 32.85 25.90 13.63
C TYR A 681 33.72 24.70 13.24
N SER A 682 33.30 23.49 13.57
CA SER A 682 34.02 22.28 13.20
C SER A 682 34.03 22.05 11.69
N LEU A 683 32.98 22.46 10.97
CA LEU A 683 32.96 22.48 9.51
C LEU A 683 34.08 23.34 8.88
N ARG A 684 34.68 24.29 9.62
CA ARG A 684 35.83 25.08 9.16
C ARG A 684 37.17 24.35 9.22
N LYS A 685 37.29 23.29 10.04
CA LYS A 685 38.55 22.56 10.27
C LYS A 685 38.85 21.49 9.20
N PHE A 686 37.98 21.27 8.20
CA PHE A 686 38.05 20.10 7.29
C PHE A 686 37.96 20.39 5.80
#